data_AF-A0A944Z5X1-F1
#
_entry.id   AF-A0A944Z5X1-F1
#
_cell.length_a   1.000
_cell.length_b   1.000
_cell.length_c   1.000
_cell.angle_alpha   90.00
_cell.angle_beta   90.00
_cell.angle_gamma   90.00
#
_symmetry.space_group_name_H-M   'P 1'
#
loop_
_entity.id
_entity.type
_entity.pdbx_description
1 polymer ?
#
loop_
_entity_poly.entity_id
_entity_poly.type
_entity_poly.pdbx_seq_one_letter_code
_entity_poly.pdbx_strand_id
1 'polypeptide(L)'
;MNHRLFWRFLQISFFVLIVSSTAFGQINHDLTVKLDPDSHQIEVVDKITLPSDSSETAQLHFTIHQGLKPEILDKDIILRQTSGAEASQFFSDNPSLQQGNIRMELFEIKLPPGSSQITLKYSGEIYHPVREYGEEYARSFSVSPGIIFPEGIFLSGSTFWYPHFVDELVTFNLDVELPAGWSSVSQGTRKNYEIGVDSRHDVWVADTPQEEIYLISSEFTEYSQAAGVVEAMAFLRNPDSPLAQKYLDTTAQYLEMYRKLLGPYPYSKFALVENFWETGYGMPSFTLLGPRVIRFPFILHSSYPHEILHNWWGNGVYTDYEKGNWAEGLTTYLADHLIKEQRGAAVEYRRSVLQKYTNYVTANKDKDFPLTKFRSRHSAVTEAVGYGKTMMLFHMVRQQLGDQAFVKALHRFYRKYKFKVASFDDVETVFDNVTDESLGPLFEQWVKRTGSPSLRVHQAVAKPKGDGYVLSAIIEQTQEAGSYRLKLPIAVHMEGVANAFQTSIDVNAKQYNLELNFPMRPLQLDIDPEFDVFRTLDHNESPPALSQVFGAEQVLVVLPSSASESVRLGYQKLAKGWQKGRAVNMEIKLDNELDELPTDRAVWLFGWENRFRSLFDNALSDYDYAKKESGVSIEDTEMKRDKHSVVIMGRHPSNSAHALAWLATDNVSAMPGLGRKLPHYNKYSYLGFTGDEPTNVFKGQWPVVNSPMSIAISQEDGEEVGPITAKLTPRSALAQLPPVFSEARMLKDIEYLASDELAGRGLGTEGLDKAADYIARQFSDAGLQACGDGPDDYFQVWTEKVAMPDRDVVTVKNVIGIIPGKNPEFDGQSVVIGAHYDSHGLGWPDCLAGNEGKIHPGADDNASGISVLLEFARLAGKKWQPERTIVFVAFSAEEAGKLGSLHYIRKAEKYPISKTMAMVNIDTVGQLGNDALTIFGNYSAREWVHIFRGAGYVTGVPIKQSALDTGNGDEKSFIDAGVPAVHLFSGARDNYHRPTDTVDRIDTAGLVKTAAVLKETVEYLAARLEPLASTLTAAKEGSAPQKKQSHKKRRVVLGTVPSYDFTGKGVRLDGVTTDSPADKVGLQEGDIIVRIGETVIEDLETFSDVLKSLQAGNEITIAYMRGGTEHIVSTKVVER
;
A
#
# COMPACT_ATOMS: atom_id res chain seq x y z
N MET A 1 30.01 71.70 -6.64
CA MET A 1 30.63 70.83 -5.61
C MET A 1 30.05 69.44 -5.78
N ASN A 2 30.77 68.36 -6.04
CA ASN A 2 32.17 68.17 -6.36
C ASN A 2 32.27 66.87 -7.18
N HIS A 3 32.96 66.96 -8.31
CA HIS A 3 33.23 65.95 -9.33
C HIS A 3 34.15 64.81 -8.86
N ARG A 4 33.93 64.21 -7.68
CA ARG A 4 34.80 63.15 -7.15
C ARG A 4 34.13 61.84 -6.71
N LEU A 5 32.80 61.73 -6.75
CA LEU A 5 32.11 60.44 -6.54
C LEU A 5 31.71 59.71 -7.83
N PHE A 6 31.73 60.38 -8.98
CA PHE A 6 31.31 59.81 -10.26
C PHE A 6 32.40 59.00 -11.00
N TRP A 7 33.62 58.92 -10.43
CA TRP A 7 34.77 58.24 -11.04
C TRP A 7 35.27 57.00 -10.27
N ARG A 8 34.62 56.62 -9.16
CA ARG A 8 34.83 55.30 -8.52
C ARG A 8 33.72 54.28 -8.84
N PHE A 9 32.67 54.72 -9.54
CA PHE A 9 31.54 53.90 -9.97
C PHE A 9 31.70 53.28 -11.38
N LEU A 10 32.88 53.42 -12.01
CA LEU A 10 33.08 53.00 -13.42
C LEU A 10 34.34 52.13 -13.68
N GLN A 11 34.94 51.52 -12.65
CA GLN A 11 36.11 50.62 -12.82
C GLN A 11 36.06 49.31 -12.01
N ILE A 12 34.89 48.88 -11.53
CA ILE A 12 34.65 47.50 -11.08
C ILE A 12 33.41 46.97 -11.83
N SER A 13 33.45 47.12 -13.14
CA SER A 13 32.51 46.56 -14.11
C SER A 13 33.29 46.37 -15.39
N PHE A 14 34.19 45.37 -15.36
CA PHE A 14 34.67 44.60 -16.53
C PHE A 14 35.78 43.67 -16.03
N PHE A 15 35.41 42.55 -15.42
CA PHE A 15 36.16 41.29 -15.53
C PHE A 15 35.14 40.15 -15.34
N VAL A 16 34.62 39.69 -16.49
CA VAL A 16 34.23 38.31 -16.83
C VAL A 16 33.40 37.59 -15.73
N LEU A 17 32.07 37.58 -15.73
CA LEU A 17 31.20 36.78 -16.61
C LEU A 17 31.89 35.54 -17.19
N ILE A 18 32.46 34.71 -16.31
CA ILE A 18 32.57 33.28 -16.57
C ILE A 18 31.31 32.68 -15.97
N VAL A 19 30.40 32.22 -16.82
CA VAL A 19 29.51 31.13 -16.47
C VAL A 19 30.44 29.96 -16.21
N SER A 20 30.88 29.80 -14.97
CA SER A 20 31.56 28.58 -14.54
C SER A 20 30.50 27.50 -14.57
N SER A 21 30.43 26.74 -15.66
CA SER A 21 30.17 25.32 -15.48
C SER A 21 31.32 24.85 -14.59
N THR A 22 31.13 24.81 -13.27
CA THR A 22 32.04 24.08 -12.40
C THR A 22 31.99 22.65 -12.89
N ALA A 23 33.00 22.28 -13.67
CA ALA A 23 33.36 20.88 -13.79
C ALA A 23 33.77 20.50 -12.37
N PHE A 24 32.88 19.82 -11.64
CA PHE A 24 33.22 19.16 -10.39
C PHE A 24 34.50 18.36 -10.65
N GLY A 25 35.56 18.72 -9.95
CA GLY A 25 36.82 18.02 -9.97
C GLY A 25 36.66 16.70 -9.22
N GLN A 26 36.55 15.61 -9.96
CA GLN A 26 36.39 14.29 -9.34
C GLN A 26 37.64 13.89 -8.55
N ILE A 27 37.50 13.77 -7.22
CA ILE A 27 38.52 13.19 -6.33
C ILE A 27 38.33 11.69 -6.28
N ASN A 28 39.42 10.91 -6.35
CA ASN A 28 39.37 9.47 -6.17
C ASN A 28 40.11 9.05 -4.91
N HIS A 29 39.44 8.32 -4.02
CA HIS A 29 40.03 7.68 -2.86
C HIS A 29 40.37 6.21 -3.14
N ASP A 30 41.49 5.73 -2.65
CA ASP A 30 41.87 4.32 -2.71
C ASP A 30 42.26 3.91 -1.29
N LEU A 31 41.26 3.39 -0.57
CA LEU A 31 41.25 3.25 0.87
C LEU A 31 41.51 1.79 1.26
N THR A 32 42.53 1.58 2.07
CA THR A 32 42.69 0.35 2.87
C THR A 32 42.32 0.66 4.31
N VAL A 33 41.23 0.06 4.78
CA VAL A 33 40.60 0.34 6.07
C VAL A 33 40.68 -0.89 6.95
N LYS A 34 41.20 -0.73 8.16
CA LYS A 34 41.16 -1.74 9.22
C LYS A 34 40.27 -1.27 10.35
N LEU A 35 39.29 -2.08 10.73
CA LEU A 35 38.33 -1.78 11.80
C LEU A 35 38.51 -2.73 12.98
N ASP A 36 38.50 -2.17 14.19
CA ASP A 36 38.43 -2.92 15.44
C ASP A 36 37.18 -2.50 16.23
N PRO A 37 36.08 -3.27 16.11
CA PRO A 37 34.81 -2.98 16.80
C PRO A 37 34.93 -2.95 18.32
N ASP A 38 35.79 -3.77 18.93
CA ASP A 38 35.90 -3.92 20.38
C ASP A 38 36.58 -2.72 21.03
N SER A 39 37.48 -2.05 20.31
CA SER A 39 38.21 -0.86 20.78
C SER A 39 37.72 0.46 20.16
N HIS A 40 36.67 0.41 19.33
CA HIS A 40 36.12 1.53 18.56
C HIS A 40 37.15 2.21 17.63
N GLN A 41 38.20 1.48 17.24
CA GLN A 41 39.31 2.03 16.46
C GLN A 41 39.13 1.82 14.95
N ILE A 42 39.67 2.77 14.20
CA ILE A 42 39.87 2.67 12.76
C ILE A 42 41.32 3.04 12.42
N GLU A 43 41.91 2.34 11.48
CA GLU A 43 43.15 2.70 10.80
C GLU A 43 42.91 2.71 9.30
N VAL A 44 43.30 3.78 8.61
CA VAL A 44 43.12 3.93 7.17
C VAL A 44 44.41 4.38 6.51
N VAL A 45 44.71 3.77 5.37
CA VAL A 45 45.67 4.28 4.39
C VAL A 45 44.87 4.67 3.15
N ASP A 46 44.90 5.96 2.80
CA ASP A 46 44.12 6.51 1.70
C ASP A 46 45.06 7.14 0.66
N LYS A 47 45.05 6.59 -0.55
CA LYS A 47 45.72 7.17 -1.70
C LYS A 47 44.71 7.99 -2.52
N ILE A 48 44.78 9.30 -2.35
CA ILE A 48 43.86 10.27 -2.93
C ILE A 48 44.44 10.79 -4.24
N THR A 49 43.66 10.71 -5.31
CA THR A 49 43.96 11.32 -6.61
C THR A 49 43.09 12.55 -6.80
N LEU A 50 43.73 13.68 -7.12
CA LEU A 50 43.11 14.99 -7.25
C LEU A 50 42.81 15.33 -8.72
N PRO A 51 41.88 16.26 -8.98
CA PRO A 51 41.50 16.66 -10.34
C PRO A 51 42.65 17.32 -11.09
N SER A 52 42.73 17.18 -12.41
CA SER A 52 43.85 17.71 -13.22
C SER A 52 44.06 19.23 -13.10
N ASP A 53 43.01 20.00 -12.82
CA ASP A 53 43.05 21.46 -12.67
C ASP A 53 43.48 21.93 -11.27
N SER A 54 43.53 21.02 -10.28
CA SER A 54 43.99 21.32 -8.91
C SER A 54 45.51 21.57 -8.81
N SER A 55 46.24 21.35 -9.90
CA SER A 55 47.68 21.61 -9.99
C SER A 55 48.05 23.10 -10.05
N GLU A 56 47.08 24.00 -10.26
CA GLU A 56 47.28 25.46 -10.24
C GLU A 56 47.19 26.08 -8.83
N THR A 57 46.52 25.43 -7.88
CA THR A 57 46.39 25.88 -6.49
C THR A 57 47.46 25.24 -5.60
N ALA A 58 48.48 26.00 -5.21
CA ALA A 58 49.60 25.50 -4.40
C ALA A 58 49.22 25.03 -2.97
N GLN A 59 47.97 25.22 -2.53
CA GLN A 59 47.48 24.93 -1.19
C GLN A 59 46.07 24.32 -1.26
N LEU A 60 45.90 23.12 -0.74
CA LEU A 60 44.62 22.42 -0.61
C LEU A 60 44.23 22.32 0.85
N HIS A 61 42.93 22.34 1.12
CA HIS A 61 42.40 22.19 2.47
C HIS A 61 41.46 20.99 2.52
N PHE A 62 41.54 20.22 3.59
CA PHE A 62 40.57 19.17 3.89
C PHE A 62 40.19 19.17 5.37
N THR A 63 38.99 18.67 5.65
CA THR A 63 38.52 18.41 7.01
C THR A 63 38.47 16.91 7.29
N ILE A 64 38.74 16.54 8.54
CA ILE A 64 38.62 15.17 9.03
C ILE A 64 38.13 15.19 10.49
N HIS A 65 37.52 14.10 10.93
CA HIS A 65 37.08 13.90 12.30
C HIS A 65 38.22 14.13 13.30
N GLN A 66 37.98 14.92 14.36
CA GLN A 66 39.02 15.27 15.36
C GLN A 66 39.64 14.05 16.07
N GLY A 67 38.89 12.94 16.16
CA GLY A 67 39.42 11.69 16.71
C GLY A 67 40.48 11.01 15.84
N LEU A 68 40.60 11.40 14.57
CA LEU A 68 41.52 10.82 13.60
C LEU A 68 42.76 11.69 13.44
N LYS A 69 43.94 11.07 13.46
CA LYS A 69 45.23 11.76 13.36
C LYS A 69 45.87 11.52 11.99
N PRO A 70 45.77 12.46 11.03
CA PRO A 70 46.36 12.28 9.71
C PRO A 70 47.87 12.54 9.71
N GLU A 71 48.57 11.68 8.98
CA GLU A 71 50.00 11.73 8.68
C GLU A 71 50.19 11.58 7.16
N ILE A 72 51.07 12.39 6.57
CA ILE A 72 51.42 12.29 5.15
C ILE A 72 52.54 11.27 4.96
N LEU A 73 52.36 10.32 4.05
CA LEU A 73 53.39 9.31 3.74
C LEU A 73 54.35 9.74 2.63
N ASP A 74 53.95 10.73 1.83
CA ASP A 74 54.78 11.30 0.76
C ASP A 74 55.82 12.27 1.32
N LYS A 75 57.09 12.03 1.00
CA LYS A 75 58.23 12.76 1.59
C LYS A 75 58.31 14.25 1.22
N ASP A 76 57.75 14.64 0.09
CA ASP A 76 57.86 15.99 -0.48
C ASP A 76 56.60 16.86 -0.22
N ILE A 77 55.61 16.32 0.51
CA ILE A 77 54.36 17.01 0.82
C ILE A 77 54.37 17.43 2.29
N ILE A 78 53.98 18.68 2.56
CA ILE A 78 53.90 19.24 3.91
C ILE A 78 52.43 19.32 4.32
N LEU A 79 52.07 18.64 5.40
CA LEU A 79 50.78 18.71 6.08
C LEU A 79 50.87 19.70 7.25
N ARG A 80 49.93 20.65 7.34
CA ARG A 80 49.84 21.61 8.45
C ARG A 80 48.42 21.61 9.01
N GLN A 81 48.31 21.58 10.34
CA GLN A 81 47.03 21.77 11.01
C GLN A 81 46.75 23.27 11.16
N THR A 82 45.53 23.70 10.83
CA THR A 82 45.09 25.10 10.92
C THR A 82 44.17 25.28 12.14
N SER A 83 44.17 26.45 12.80
CA SER A 83 43.44 26.67 14.06
C SER A 83 41.91 26.57 13.91
N GLY A 84 41.26 25.79 14.77
CA GLY A 84 39.89 25.27 14.61
C GLY A 84 38.69 26.24 14.70
N ALA A 85 38.88 27.57 14.76
CA ALA A 85 37.75 28.51 14.79
C ALA A 85 37.11 28.75 13.40
N GLU A 86 37.82 28.42 12.31
CA GLU A 86 37.36 28.61 10.93
C GLU A 86 36.64 27.36 10.37
N ALA A 87 36.84 26.17 10.94
CA ALA A 87 36.28 24.91 10.42
C ALA A 87 34.74 24.87 10.37
N SER A 88 34.05 25.59 11.27
CA SER A 88 32.58 25.71 11.28
C SER A 88 32.03 26.73 10.28
N GLN A 89 32.86 27.60 9.71
CA GLN A 89 32.45 28.60 8.70
C GLN A 89 32.64 28.11 7.26
N PHE A 90 33.40 27.02 7.04
CA PHE A 90 33.71 26.51 5.70
C PHE A 90 32.61 25.64 5.07
N PHE A 91 31.63 25.16 5.85
CA PHE A 91 30.55 24.29 5.36
C PHE A 91 29.22 24.61 6.06
N SER A 92 28.55 25.69 5.61
CA SER A 92 27.28 26.14 6.19
C SER A 92 26.03 25.49 5.58
N ASP A 93 26.12 24.81 4.43
CA ASP A 93 24.92 24.61 3.59
C ASP A 93 24.56 23.15 3.23
N ASN A 94 25.29 22.12 3.72
CA ASN A 94 24.91 20.71 3.53
C ASN A 94 24.12 20.14 4.73
N PRO A 95 22.81 19.85 4.59
CA PRO A 95 21.96 19.38 5.69
C PRO A 95 22.34 18.00 6.25
N SER A 96 23.00 17.13 5.44
CA SER A 96 23.45 15.80 5.91
C SER A 96 24.59 15.92 6.93
N LEU A 97 25.36 17.01 6.87
CA LEU A 97 26.51 17.28 7.75
C LEU A 97 26.14 18.05 9.04
N GLN A 98 24.92 18.62 9.12
CA GLN A 98 24.51 19.52 10.23
C GLN A 98 23.97 18.81 11.48
N GLN A 99 23.78 17.48 11.48
CA GLN A 99 23.03 16.80 12.55
C GLN A 99 23.86 16.34 13.76
N GLY A 100 25.19 16.30 13.66
CA GLY A 100 26.06 15.93 14.78
C GLY A 100 26.89 17.11 15.23
N ASN A 101 26.95 17.40 16.54
CA ASN A 101 28.02 18.23 17.11
C ASN A 101 29.38 17.52 17.00
N ILE A 102 29.78 17.09 15.80
CA ILE A 102 31.09 16.50 15.52
C ILE A 102 32.11 17.62 15.50
N ARG A 103 33.24 17.39 16.17
CA ARG A 103 34.40 18.27 16.07
C ARG A 103 35.25 17.81 14.90
N MET A 104 35.56 18.74 14.02
CA MET A 104 36.43 18.54 12.87
C MET A 104 37.74 19.30 13.07
N GLU A 105 38.79 18.82 12.41
CA GLU A 105 40.05 19.54 12.29
C GLU A 105 40.32 19.86 10.83
N LEU A 106 40.81 21.08 10.59
CA LEU A 106 41.15 21.59 9.25
C LEU A 106 42.65 21.43 9.02
N PHE A 107 43.01 20.84 7.89
CA PHE A 107 44.39 20.64 7.48
C PHE A 107 44.65 21.30 6.13
N GLU A 108 45.83 21.91 6.01
CA GLU A 108 46.38 22.46 4.77
C GLU A 108 47.47 21.52 4.23
N ILE A 109 47.37 21.16 2.96
CA ILE A 109 48.36 20.41 2.20
C ILE A 109 48.99 21.33 1.15
N LYS A 110 50.33 21.34 1.09
CA LYS A 110 51.07 22.01 0.02
C LYS A 110 51.64 20.97 -0.96
N LEU A 111 51.20 21.02 -2.21
CA LEU A 111 51.62 20.08 -3.26
C LEU A 111 52.85 20.60 -4.05
N PRO A 112 53.80 19.71 -4.40
CA PRO A 112 54.82 20.01 -5.40
C PRO A 112 54.19 20.22 -6.80
N PRO A 113 54.74 21.12 -7.64
CA PRO A 113 54.25 21.32 -9.01
C PRO A 113 54.15 20.01 -9.81
N GLY A 114 53.01 19.76 -10.44
CA GLY A 114 52.75 18.55 -11.22
C GLY A 114 52.36 17.29 -10.42
N SER A 115 52.24 17.40 -9.08
CA SER A 115 51.71 16.31 -8.26
C SER A 115 50.18 16.34 -8.26
N SER A 116 49.57 15.19 -8.49
CA SER A 116 48.10 15.01 -8.47
C SER A 116 47.66 13.88 -7.54
N GLN A 117 48.58 13.33 -6.73
CA GLN A 117 48.29 12.25 -5.79
C GLN A 117 48.91 12.56 -4.43
N ILE A 118 48.19 12.18 -3.37
CA ILE A 118 48.63 12.22 -1.98
C ILE A 118 48.27 10.91 -1.29
N THR A 119 49.12 10.45 -0.37
CA THR A 119 48.89 9.26 0.43
C THR A 119 48.88 9.65 1.90
N LEU A 120 47.71 9.53 2.53
CA LEU A 120 47.50 9.81 3.94
C LEU A 120 47.36 8.49 4.72
N LYS A 121 47.94 8.47 5.92
CA LYS A 121 47.63 7.47 6.94
C LYS A 121 46.95 8.16 8.10
N TYR A 122 45.82 7.65 8.57
CA TYR A 122 45.14 8.19 9.74
C TYR A 122 44.52 7.09 10.57
N SER A 123 44.54 7.27 11.89
CA SER A 123 43.95 6.31 12.83
C SER A 123 43.41 7.00 14.07
N GLY A 124 42.44 6.37 14.72
CA GLY A 124 41.93 6.82 16.01
C GLY A 124 40.55 6.25 16.34
N GLU A 125 39.90 6.86 17.32
CA GLU A 125 38.60 6.42 17.84
C GLU A 125 37.44 7.14 17.15
N ILE A 126 36.41 6.39 16.74
CA ILE A 126 35.11 6.92 16.33
C ILE A 126 34.01 6.24 17.14
N TYR A 127 33.51 6.94 18.15
CA TYR A 127 32.43 6.45 19.00
C TYR A 127 31.44 7.57 19.35
N HIS A 128 30.39 7.72 18.54
CA HIS A 128 29.25 8.57 18.85
C HIS A 128 28.02 7.70 19.15
N PRO A 129 27.70 7.43 20.43
CA PRO A 129 26.59 6.56 20.79
C PRO A 129 25.26 7.09 20.24
N VAL A 130 24.37 6.18 19.91
CA VAL A 130 23.03 6.49 19.39
C VAL A 130 22.26 7.34 20.41
N ARG A 131 21.66 8.45 19.96
CA ARG A 131 20.86 9.36 20.78
C ARG A 131 19.44 9.51 20.23
N GLU A 132 18.46 9.61 21.11
CA GLU A 132 17.08 9.99 20.76
C GLU A 132 16.92 11.51 20.74
N TYR A 133 16.35 12.05 19.67
CA TYR A 133 15.99 13.48 19.58
C TYR A 133 14.46 13.68 19.61
N GLY A 134 14.01 14.60 20.49
CA GLY A 134 12.70 15.27 20.44
C GLY A 134 11.55 14.63 21.25
N GLU A 135 10.88 15.43 22.10
CA GLU A 135 9.62 15.08 22.82
C GLU A 135 8.35 15.36 21.97
N GLU A 136 8.44 16.04 20.83
CA GLU A 136 7.26 16.54 20.09
C GLU A 136 6.64 15.57 19.07
N TYR A 137 7.21 14.38 18.87
CA TYR A 137 6.62 13.37 17.98
C TYR A 137 6.60 11.98 18.61
N ALA A 138 5.52 11.25 18.36
CA ALA A 138 5.28 9.86 18.75
C ALA A 138 6.25 8.81 18.14
N ARG A 139 7.35 9.24 17.53
CA ARG A 139 8.42 8.40 16.98
C ARG A 139 9.74 9.11 17.31
N SER A 140 10.36 8.77 18.44
CA SER A 140 11.73 9.18 18.72
C SER A 140 12.63 8.65 17.60
N PHE A 141 13.34 9.54 16.90
CA PHE A 141 14.35 9.11 15.93
C PHE A 141 15.69 8.99 16.67
N SER A 142 16.22 7.77 16.66
CA SER A 142 17.56 7.46 17.13
C SER A 142 18.55 7.74 16.02
N VAL A 143 19.55 8.59 16.26
CA VAL A 143 20.57 8.94 15.28
C VAL A 143 21.97 8.79 15.87
N SER A 144 22.93 8.43 15.02
CA SER A 144 24.35 8.51 15.33
C SER A 144 25.05 9.27 14.19
N PRO A 145 25.92 10.24 14.50
CA PRO A 145 26.80 10.86 13.51
C PRO A 145 27.90 9.92 12.97
N GLY A 146 28.12 8.75 13.58
CA GLY A 146 29.15 7.79 13.21
C GLY A 146 29.59 6.95 14.41
N ILE A 147 29.65 5.63 14.27
CA ILE A 147 29.92 4.73 15.39
C ILE A 147 30.65 3.47 14.93
N ILE A 148 31.71 3.12 15.65
CA ILE A 148 32.37 1.81 15.60
C ILE A 148 32.12 1.14 16.95
N PHE A 149 31.42 0.01 16.96
CA PHE A 149 30.93 -0.63 18.18
C PHE A 149 30.78 -2.15 17.97
N PRO A 150 30.88 -3.00 19.01
CA PRO A 150 30.79 -4.45 18.86
C PRO A 150 29.48 -4.95 18.22
N GLU A 151 28.38 -4.20 18.36
CA GLU A 151 27.10 -4.56 17.77
C GLU A 151 27.03 -4.23 16.27
N GLY A 152 27.88 -3.30 15.80
CA GLY A 152 27.97 -2.91 14.40
C GLY A 152 28.66 -1.57 14.18
N ILE A 153 28.94 -1.28 12.91
CA ILE A 153 29.63 -0.09 12.43
C ILE A 153 28.71 0.69 11.49
N PHE A 154 28.65 1.99 11.70
CA PHE A 154 28.01 2.94 10.79
C PHE A 154 28.93 4.15 10.60
N LEU A 155 29.41 4.33 9.37
CA LEU A 155 30.21 5.49 8.97
C LEU A 155 29.61 6.10 7.70
N SER A 156 29.45 7.43 7.70
CA SER A 156 28.93 8.23 6.58
C SER A 156 29.79 9.48 6.40
N GLY A 157 29.58 10.26 5.34
CA GLY A 157 30.28 11.53 5.13
C GLY A 157 30.07 12.51 6.29
N SER A 158 28.92 12.48 6.95
CA SER A 158 28.68 13.25 8.18
C SER A 158 29.60 12.87 9.34
N THR A 159 30.20 11.68 9.34
CA THR A 159 31.21 11.27 10.33
C THR A 159 32.56 11.95 10.11
N PHE A 160 32.86 12.44 8.90
CA PHE A 160 34.19 12.89 8.48
C PHE A 160 35.28 11.84 8.73
N TRP A 161 34.94 10.55 8.50
CA TRP A 161 35.84 9.42 8.75
C TRP A 161 36.95 9.27 7.69
N TYR A 162 36.88 10.04 6.61
CA TYR A 162 37.89 10.19 5.57
C TYR A 162 38.12 11.69 5.28
N PRO A 163 39.20 12.09 4.58
CA PRO A 163 39.46 13.49 4.22
C PRO A 163 38.39 14.07 3.28
N HIS A 164 37.70 15.13 3.71
CA HIS A 164 36.71 15.85 2.90
C HIS A 164 37.28 17.13 2.29
N PHE A 165 37.10 17.30 0.98
CA PHE A 165 37.45 18.50 0.23
C PHE A 165 36.18 19.28 -0.17
N VAL A 166 36.30 20.61 -0.34
CA VAL A 166 35.15 21.50 -0.57
C VAL A 166 34.54 21.27 -1.95
N ASP A 167 33.20 21.12 -2.00
CA ASP A 167 32.39 21.07 -3.21
C ASP A 167 32.77 20.01 -4.26
N GLU A 168 33.35 18.87 -3.85
CA GLU A 168 33.73 17.80 -4.77
C GLU A 168 32.97 16.49 -4.58
N LEU A 169 32.61 15.86 -5.70
CA LEU A 169 32.13 14.48 -5.71
C LEU A 169 33.31 13.51 -5.69
N VAL A 170 33.11 12.37 -5.04
CA VAL A 170 34.14 11.35 -4.84
C VAL A 170 33.88 10.09 -5.67
N THR A 171 34.96 9.44 -6.07
CA THR A 171 34.97 8.03 -6.46
C THR A 171 35.90 7.27 -5.52
N PHE A 172 35.68 5.96 -5.38
CA PHE A 172 36.50 5.21 -4.43
C PHE A 172 36.69 3.73 -4.78
N ASN A 173 37.85 3.21 -4.38
CA ASN A 173 38.08 1.81 -4.06
C ASN A 173 38.22 1.69 -2.54
N LEU A 174 37.53 0.74 -1.93
CA LEU A 174 37.46 0.55 -0.49
C LEU A 174 37.73 -0.92 -0.16
N ASP A 175 38.92 -1.21 0.34
CA ASP A 175 39.35 -2.51 0.88
C ASP A 175 39.23 -2.49 2.40
N VAL A 176 38.33 -3.32 2.96
CA VAL A 176 38.00 -3.32 4.37
C VAL A 176 38.44 -4.63 5.03
N GLU A 177 39.36 -4.55 5.97
CA GLU A 177 39.76 -5.62 6.88
C GLU A 177 38.88 -5.60 8.15
N LEU A 178 38.18 -6.71 8.39
CA LEU A 178 37.23 -6.92 9.49
C LEU A 178 37.59 -8.18 10.31
N PRO A 179 37.08 -8.32 11.54
CA PRO A 179 37.14 -9.59 12.29
C PRO A 179 36.50 -10.76 11.53
N ALA A 180 36.91 -11.99 11.82
CA ALA A 180 36.26 -13.19 11.28
C ALA A 180 34.75 -13.21 11.60
N GLY A 181 33.92 -13.55 10.60
CA GLY A 181 32.45 -13.58 10.72
C GLY A 181 31.73 -12.26 10.45
N TRP A 182 32.45 -11.13 10.43
CA TRP A 182 31.91 -9.83 10.05
C TRP A 182 31.89 -9.64 8.54
N SER A 183 31.04 -8.75 8.06
CA SER A 183 31.02 -8.32 6.66
C SER A 183 30.66 -6.84 6.57
N SER A 184 31.06 -6.21 5.48
CA SER A 184 30.77 -4.82 5.18
C SER A 184 29.79 -4.68 4.03
N VAL A 185 29.13 -3.53 3.98
CA VAL A 185 28.34 -3.03 2.87
C VAL A 185 28.74 -1.59 2.62
N SER A 186 29.04 -1.28 1.37
CA SER A 186 29.25 0.07 0.87
C SER A 186 28.46 0.30 -0.42
N GLN A 187 28.58 1.50 -0.97
CA GLN A 187 27.95 1.86 -2.24
C GLN A 187 28.74 1.23 -3.40
N GLY A 188 28.07 1.03 -4.54
CA GLY A 188 28.72 0.52 -5.74
C GLY A 188 28.83 -1.00 -5.78
N THR A 189 29.88 -1.51 -6.43
CA THR A 189 30.03 -2.94 -6.77
C THR A 189 30.97 -3.64 -5.79
N ARG A 190 30.57 -4.80 -5.25
CA ARG A 190 31.51 -5.69 -4.55
C ARG A 190 32.38 -6.40 -5.58
N LYS A 191 33.68 -6.12 -5.59
CA LYS A 191 34.63 -6.73 -6.55
C LYS A 191 35.14 -8.08 -6.08
N ASN A 192 35.45 -8.19 -4.80
CA ASN A 192 35.99 -9.40 -4.19
C ASN A 192 35.59 -9.45 -2.70
N TYR A 193 35.62 -10.64 -2.13
CA TYR A 193 35.69 -10.83 -0.69
C TYR A 193 36.52 -12.08 -0.38
N GLU A 194 37.31 -12.04 0.68
CA GLU A 194 38.16 -13.13 1.13
C GLU A 194 37.92 -13.42 2.60
N ILE A 195 37.66 -14.68 2.93
CA ILE A 195 37.47 -15.13 4.32
C ILE A 195 38.77 -15.81 4.76
N GLY A 196 39.54 -15.12 5.59
CA GLY A 196 40.71 -15.66 6.27
C GLY A 196 40.34 -16.45 7.53
N VAL A 197 41.35 -16.94 8.25
CA VAL A 197 41.15 -17.69 9.50
C VAL A 197 40.68 -16.76 10.63
N ASP A 198 41.30 -15.58 10.74
CA ASP A 198 41.06 -14.62 11.82
C ASP A 198 40.46 -13.28 11.35
N SER A 199 40.42 -13.04 10.04
CA SER A 199 39.92 -11.80 9.44
C SER A 199 39.12 -12.05 8.15
N ARG A 200 38.30 -11.08 7.77
CA ARG A 200 37.63 -11.00 6.47
C ARG A 200 38.04 -9.73 5.74
N HIS A 201 38.24 -9.82 4.43
CA HIS A 201 38.45 -8.69 3.53
C HIS A 201 37.27 -8.54 2.58
N ASP A 202 36.72 -7.33 2.47
CA ASP A 202 35.69 -6.98 1.49
C ASP A 202 36.17 -5.80 0.64
N VAL A 203 36.05 -5.91 -0.70
CA VAL A 203 36.47 -4.86 -1.63
C VAL A 203 35.27 -4.27 -2.36
N TRP A 204 35.01 -2.99 -2.12
CA TRP A 204 33.93 -2.20 -2.72
C TRP A 204 34.49 -1.15 -3.68
N VAL A 205 33.83 -0.97 -4.82
CA VAL A 205 34.25 0.00 -5.85
C VAL A 205 33.07 0.83 -6.33
N ALA A 206 33.23 2.15 -6.30
CA ALA A 206 32.36 3.12 -6.96
C ALA A 206 33.19 3.98 -7.92
N ASP A 207 33.12 3.63 -9.21
CA ASP A 207 33.80 4.33 -10.32
C ASP A 207 32.96 5.48 -10.91
N THR A 208 31.77 5.70 -10.36
CA THR A 208 30.87 6.81 -10.69
C THR A 208 30.87 7.85 -9.57
N PRO A 209 30.82 9.16 -9.87
CA PRO A 209 30.81 10.21 -8.85
C PRO A 209 29.73 9.99 -7.77
N GLN A 210 30.10 10.10 -6.50
CA GLN A 210 29.24 9.98 -5.30
C GLN A 210 29.37 11.25 -4.44
N GLU A 211 28.33 11.59 -3.65
CA GLU A 211 28.40 12.70 -2.69
C GLU A 211 29.23 12.37 -1.43
N GLU A 212 29.30 11.09 -1.05
CA GLU A 212 30.02 10.64 0.14
C GLU A 212 30.36 9.15 0.07
N ILE A 213 31.14 8.65 1.04
CA ILE A 213 31.47 7.22 1.20
C ILE A 213 30.79 6.67 2.47
N TYR A 214 29.94 5.66 2.30
CA TYR A 214 29.31 4.92 3.39
C TYR A 214 30.05 3.61 3.67
N LEU A 215 30.20 3.26 4.94
CA LEU A 215 30.72 1.97 5.38
C LEU A 215 29.89 1.44 6.55
N ILE A 216 29.11 0.39 6.27
CA ILE A 216 28.28 -0.31 7.25
C ILE A 216 28.85 -1.70 7.45
N SER A 217 29.08 -2.13 8.70
CA SER A 217 29.58 -3.48 8.96
C SER A 217 28.93 -4.11 10.18
N SER A 218 28.70 -5.42 10.15
CA SER A 218 28.22 -6.23 11.27
C SER A 218 28.44 -7.72 10.96
N GLU A 219 28.06 -8.57 11.90
CA GLU A 219 27.90 -10.01 11.66
C GLU A 219 26.61 -10.24 10.85
N PHE A 220 26.72 -10.20 9.52
CA PHE A 220 25.58 -10.41 8.63
C PHE A 220 25.52 -11.85 8.10
N THR A 221 24.30 -12.36 7.99
CA THR A 221 23.93 -13.42 7.07
C THR A 221 23.51 -12.78 5.75
N GLU A 222 24.19 -13.16 4.66
CA GLU A 222 24.00 -12.59 3.34
C GLU A 222 23.09 -13.44 2.46
N TYR A 223 22.18 -12.78 1.75
CA TYR A 223 21.31 -13.39 0.73
C TYR A 223 21.38 -12.54 -0.53
N SER A 224 21.39 -13.17 -1.71
CA SER A 224 21.29 -12.43 -2.97
C SER A 224 20.54 -13.20 -4.05
N GLN A 225 20.02 -12.45 -5.01
CA GLN A 225 19.46 -12.98 -6.25
C GLN A 225 19.59 -11.99 -7.41
N ALA A 226 19.55 -12.50 -8.63
CA ALA A 226 19.52 -11.64 -9.81
C ALA A 226 18.15 -10.94 -9.96
N ALA A 227 18.19 -9.63 -10.17
CA ALA A 227 17.05 -8.77 -10.50
C ALA A 227 17.30 -8.10 -11.87
N GLY A 228 17.17 -8.89 -12.94
CA GLY A 228 17.59 -8.48 -14.27
C GLY A 228 19.11 -8.40 -14.37
N VAL A 229 19.65 -7.22 -14.66
CA VAL A 229 21.10 -6.95 -14.70
C VAL A 229 21.66 -6.44 -13.36
N VAL A 230 20.79 -6.26 -12.37
CA VAL A 230 21.14 -5.75 -11.03
C VAL A 230 21.16 -6.93 -10.06
N GLU A 231 22.09 -6.94 -9.11
CA GLU A 231 22.07 -7.87 -7.99
C GLU A 231 21.20 -7.32 -6.85
N ALA A 232 20.12 -8.02 -6.49
CA ALA A 232 19.37 -7.73 -5.28
C ALA A 232 20.04 -8.47 -4.11
N MET A 233 20.24 -7.79 -2.99
CA MET A 233 20.89 -8.36 -1.80
C MET A 233 20.09 -8.07 -0.52
N ALA A 234 20.25 -8.92 0.48
CA ALA A 234 19.76 -8.69 1.83
C ALA A 234 20.83 -9.12 2.85
N PHE A 235 21.17 -8.21 3.77
CA PHE A 235 22.11 -8.43 4.86
C PHE A 235 21.34 -8.40 6.18
N LEU A 236 21.18 -9.56 6.81
CA LEU A 236 20.42 -9.71 8.05
C LEU A 236 21.36 -10.08 9.20
N ARG A 237 21.17 -9.47 10.37
CA ARG A 237 22.00 -9.75 11.55
C ARG A 237 21.69 -11.11 12.18
N ASN A 238 20.48 -11.63 11.93
CA ASN A 238 20.09 -12.98 12.29
C ASN A 238 19.60 -13.71 11.03
N PRO A 239 19.94 -15.01 10.85
CA PRO A 239 19.43 -15.78 9.72
C PRO A 239 17.90 -15.82 9.68
N ASP A 240 17.31 -15.26 8.62
CA ASP A 240 15.87 -15.29 8.34
C ASP A 240 15.64 -15.34 6.82
N SER A 241 15.77 -16.53 6.24
CA SER A 241 15.65 -16.72 4.78
C SER A 241 14.27 -16.33 4.23
N PRO A 242 13.14 -16.62 4.91
CA PRO A 242 11.83 -16.14 4.45
C PRO A 242 11.72 -14.62 4.37
N LEU A 243 12.24 -13.90 5.38
CA LEU A 243 12.25 -12.43 5.35
C LEU A 243 13.15 -11.90 4.23
N ALA A 244 14.36 -12.44 4.09
CA ALA A 244 15.29 -12.05 3.04
C ALA A 244 14.66 -12.25 1.65
N GLN A 245 14.03 -13.39 1.39
CA GLN A 245 13.40 -13.68 0.10
C GLN A 245 12.29 -12.67 -0.24
N LYS A 246 11.45 -12.28 0.74
CA LYS A 246 10.42 -11.25 0.53
C LYS A 246 11.02 -9.93 0.08
N TYR A 247 12.10 -9.51 0.70
CA TYR A 247 12.81 -8.29 0.32
C TYR A 247 13.43 -8.41 -1.06
N LEU A 248 14.15 -9.50 -1.34
CA LEU A 248 14.77 -9.77 -2.64
C LEU A 248 13.76 -9.74 -3.80
N ASP A 249 12.60 -10.37 -3.62
CA ASP A 249 11.53 -10.40 -4.63
C ASP A 249 10.87 -9.02 -4.80
N THR A 250 10.69 -8.30 -3.70
CA THR A 250 10.14 -6.94 -3.71
C THR A 250 11.10 -5.96 -4.37
N THR A 251 12.40 -6.05 -4.09
CA THR A 251 13.45 -5.28 -4.77
C THR A 251 13.39 -5.49 -6.27
N ALA A 252 13.33 -6.75 -6.72
CA ALA A 252 13.30 -7.07 -8.15
C ALA A 252 12.07 -6.46 -8.85
N GLN A 253 10.89 -6.52 -8.22
CA GLN A 253 9.66 -5.95 -8.78
C GLN A 253 9.73 -4.42 -8.89
N TYR A 254 10.17 -3.72 -7.83
CA TYR A 254 10.26 -2.27 -7.85
C TYR A 254 11.36 -1.77 -8.78
N LEU A 255 12.51 -2.43 -8.82
CA LEU A 255 13.56 -2.11 -9.78
C LEU A 255 13.05 -2.20 -11.22
N GLU A 256 12.27 -3.24 -11.55
CA GLU A 256 11.73 -3.39 -12.90
C GLU A 256 10.65 -2.33 -13.23
N MET A 257 9.77 -2.00 -12.27
CA MET A 257 8.79 -0.92 -12.43
C MET A 257 9.48 0.42 -12.69
N TYR A 258 10.43 0.80 -11.84
CA TYR A 258 11.17 2.06 -11.97
C TYR A 258 12.08 2.07 -13.20
N ARG A 259 12.66 0.93 -13.58
CA ARG A 259 13.45 0.82 -14.82
C ARG A 259 12.62 1.16 -16.05
N LYS A 260 11.37 0.70 -16.12
CA LYS A 260 10.45 1.02 -17.22
C LYS A 260 10.01 2.49 -17.19
N LEU A 261 9.82 3.05 -16.00
CA LEU A 261 9.33 4.41 -15.80
C LEU A 261 10.41 5.50 -15.97
N LEU A 262 11.65 5.21 -15.57
CA LEU A 262 12.73 6.21 -15.42
C LEU A 262 13.97 5.89 -16.27
N GLY A 263 14.14 4.64 -16.70
CA GLY A 263 15.32 4.16 -17.40
C GLY A 263 16.23 3.31 -16.51
N PRO A 264 17.39 2.86 -17.03
CA PRO A 264 18.26 1.89 -16.35
C PRO A 264 18.62 2.29 -14.93
N TYR A 265 18.62 1.33 -14.01
CA TYR A 265 19.06 1.54 -12.63
C TYR A 265 20.53 2.02 -12.60
N PRO A 266 20.89 3.01 -11.75
CA PRO A 266 22.22 3.61 -11.80
C PRO A 266 23.36 2.74 -11.29
N TYR A 267 23.10 1.74 -10.45
CA TYR A 267 24.12 0.93 -9.79
C TYR A 267 24.08 -0.54 -10.22
N SER A 268 25.08 -1.31 -9.82
CA SER A 268 25.16 -2.76 -10.08
C SER A 268 24.36 -3.60 -9.09
N LYS A 269 24.10 -3.07 -7.88
CA LYS A 269 23.31 -3.75 -6.84
C LYS A 269 22.30 -2.82 -6.16
N PHE A 270 21.28 -3.43 -5.54
CA PHE A 270 20.51 -2.80 -4.46
C PHE A 270 20.43 -3.74 -3.27
N ALA A 271 20.78 -3.28 -2.06
CA ALA A 271 20.74 -4.10 -0.85
C ALA A 271 19.74 -3.59 0.20
N LEU A 272 19.00 -4.50 0.83
CA LEU A 272 18.48 -4.27 2.19
C LEU A 272 19.60 -4.56 3.20
N VAL A 273 19.83 -3.66 4.15
CA VAL A 273 20.76 -3.88 5.26
C VAL A 273 20.02 -3.70 6.58
N GLU A 274 20.01 -4.75 7.43
CA GLU A 274 19.46 -4.68 8.78
C GLU A 274 20.42 -3.91 9.70
N ASN A 275 19.93 -2.84 10.32
CA ASN A 275 20.72 -2.05 11.25
C ASN A 275 20.68 -2.61 12.68
N PHE A 276 21.57 -2.13 13.55
CA PHE A 276 21.57 -2.46 14.97
C PHE A 276 20.75 -1.52 15.86
N TRP A 277 20.13 -0.48 15.28
CA TRP A 277 19.11 0.34 15.92
C TRP A 277 17.99 0.71 14.93
N GLU A 278 16.87 1.24 15.44
CA GLU A 278 15.72 1.58 14.59
C GLU A 278 16.04 2.77 13.65
N THR A 279 16.00 2.50 12.34
CA THR A 279 16.35 3.45 11.28
C THR A 279 15.50 3.26 10.02
N GLY A 280 15.55 4.24 9.13
CA GLY A 280 14.97 4.19 7.80
C GLY A 280 15.74 5.13 6.86
N TYR A 281 16.94 4.72 6.43
CA TYR A 281 17.82 5.54 5.59
C TYR A 281 17.94 4.97 4.17
N GLY A 282 17.76 5.83 3.16
CA GLY A 282 17.99 5.50 1.75
C GLY A 282 19.39 5.93 1.32
N MET A 283 20.25 4.97 1.01
CA MET A 283 21.63 5.23 0.58
C MET A 283 21.83 4.88 -0.91
N PRO A 284 22.92 5.35 -1.54
CA PRO A 284 23.27 4.94 -2.89
C PRO A 284 23.50 3.42 -2.94
N SER A 285 22.70 2.69 -3.72
CA SER A 285 22.74 1.23 -3.91
C SER A 285 22.32 0.35 -2.72
N PHE A 286 21.77 0.92 -1.64
CA PHE A 286 21.20 0.13 -0.53
C PHE A 286 20.34 0.97 0.41
N THR A 287 19.59 0.33 1.31
CA THR A 287 18.87 1.01 2.39
C THR A 287 19.17 0.35 3.72
N LEU A 288 19.30 1.17 4.77
CA LEU A 288 19.59 0.74 6.13
C LEU A 288 18.32 0.89 6.97
N LEU A 289 17.74 -0.25 7.37
CA LEU A 289 16.46 -0.32 8.06
C LEU A 289 16.58 -0.97 9.44
N GLY A 290 15.80 -0.47 10.39
CA GLY A 290 15.77 -0.98 11.76
C GLY A 290 15.29 -2.44 11.89
N PRO A 291 15.75 -3.18 12.90
CA PRO A 291 15.41 -4.59 13.05
C PRO A 291 13.90 -4.79 13.25
N ARG A 292 13.20 -3.94 13.99
CA ARG A 292 11.74 -4.09 14.11
C ARG A 292 11.02 -3.64 12.84
N VAL A 293 11.52 -2.60 12.19
CA VAL A 293 10.93 -2.05 10.97
C VAL A 293 10.89 -3.09 9.85
N ILE A 294 11.99 -3.80 9.59
CA ILE A 294 12.03 -4.75 8.47
C ILE A 294 11.03 -5.90 8.59
N ARG A 295 10.58 -6.20 9.81
CA ARG A 295 9.64 -7.29 10.09
C ARG A 295 8.18 -6.87 9.91
N PHE A 296 7.89 -5.59 9.66
CA PHE A 296 6.53 -5.13 9.39
C PHE A 296 6.15 -5.32 7.92
N PRO A 297 5.12 -6.13 7.60
CA PRO A 297 4.76 -6.45 6.21
C PRO A 297 4.44 -5.22 5.35
N PHE A 298 3.91 -4.16 5.96
CA PHE A 298 3.53 -2.95 5.23
C PHE A 298 4.71 -2.15 4.68
N ILE A 299 5.90 -2.31 5.25
CA ILE A 299 7.10 -1.53 4.86
C ILE A 299 7.47 -1.79 3.41
N LEU A 300 7.31 -3.02 2.93
CA LEU A 300 7.54 -3.45 1.55
C LEU A 300 6.70 -2.65 0.54
N HIS A 301 5.57 -2.08 0.96
CA HIS A 301 4.65 -1.33 0.10
C HIS A 301 4.36 0.09 0.59
N SER A 302 5.20 0.60 1.50
CA SER A 302 5.14 1.99 1.94
C SER A 302 6.48 2.69 1.76
N SER A 303 7.42 2.51 2.69
CA SER A 303 8.68 3.27 2.69
C SER A 303 9.77 2.59 1.86
N TYR A 304 9.80 1.26 1.81
CA TYR A 304 10.83 0.55 1.04
C TYR A 304 10.94 0.97 -0.44
N PRO A 305 9.84 1.09 -1.21
CA PRO A 305 9.90 1.58 -2.59
C PRO A 305 10.36 3.03 -2.71
N HIS A 306 10.09 3.87 -1.70
CA HIS A 306 10.62 5.24 -1.62
C HIS A 306 12.15 5.24 -1.58
N GLU A 307 12.73 4.39 -0.72
CA GLU A 307 14.20 4.25 -0.60
C GLU A 307 14.85 3.68 -1.87
N ILE A 308 14.18 2.71 -2.53
CA ILE A 308 14.64 2.20 -3.83
C ILE A 308 14.65 3.35 -4.85
N LEU A 309 13.58 4.13 -4.91
CA LEU A 309 13.43 5.19 -5.90
C LEU A 309 14.45 6.33 -5.72
N HIS A 310 14.90 6.62 -4.50
CA HIS A 310 15.97 7.58 -4.25
C HIS A 310 17.26 7.30 -5.03
N ASN A 311 17.46 6.04 -5.46
CA ASN A 311 18.60 5.69 -6.29
C ASN A 311 18.57 6.37 -7.66
N TRP A 312 17.40 6.74 -8.19
CA TRP A 312 17.31 7.62 -9.35
C TRP A 312 17.36 9.11 -8.95
N TRP A 313 16.68 9.48 -7.85
CA TRP A 313 16.50 10.87 -7.42
C TRP A 313 17.07 11.12 -6.02
N GLY A 314 18.10 11.96 -5.92
CA GLY A 314 18.83 12.21 -4.67
C GLY A 314 20.15 11.45 -4.64
N ASN A 315 20.16 10.14 -4.95
CA ASN A 315 21.40 9.35 -4.96
C ASN A 315 21.99 9.17 -6.38
N GLY A 316 21.16 9.14 -7.42
CA GLY A 316 21.61 8.98 -8.82
C GLY A 316 21.57 10.25 -9.66
N VAL A 317 20.76 11.22 -9.27
CA VAL A 317 20.77 12.61 -9.73
C VAL A 317 20.76 13.44 -8.47
N TYR A 318 21.85 14.15 -8.22
CA TYR A 318 22.10 14.85 -6.96
C TYR A 318 21.31 16.15 -6.89
N THR A 319 20.98 16.56 -5.68
CA THR A 319 20.16 17.74 -5.43
C THR A 319 21.06 18.95 -5.17
N ASP A 320 20.82 20.05 -5.88
CA ASP A 320 21.36 21.36 -5.50
C ASP A 320 20.61 21.85 -4.24
N TYR A 321 21.11 21.50 -3.07
CA TYR A 321 20.44 21.83 -1.81
C TYR A 321 20.31 23.33 -1.62
N GLU A 322 21.26 24.16 -2.09
CA GLU A 322 21.16 25.62 -2.00
C GLU A 322 19.92 26.17 -2.73
N LYS A 323 19.54 25.53 -3.84
CA LYS A 323 18.38 25.90 -4.65
C LYS A 323 17.11 25.10 -4.37
N GLY A 324 17.13 24.26 -3.34
CA GLY A 324 15.95 23.56 -2.82
C GLY A 324 15.87 22.09 -3.23
N ASN A 325 15.40 21.27 -2.30
CA ASN A 325 15.33 19.83 -2.47
C ASN A 325 14.09 19.38 -3.26
N TRP A 326 14.24 19.18 -4.57
CA TRP A 326 13.19 18.68 -5.46
C TRP A 326 13.01 17.15 -5.38
N ALA A 327 14.06 16.43 -5.00
CA ALA A 327 14.08 14.97 -5.05
C ALA A 327 13.05 14.34 -4.10
N GLU A 328 12.93 14.83 -2.87
CA GLU A 328 11.97 14.30 -1.88
C GLU A 328 10.53 14.31 -2.38
N GLY A 329 10.09 15.42 -2.98
CA GLY A 329 8.74 15.54 -3.50
C GLY A 329 8.50 14.70 -4.75
N LEU A 330 9.49 14.60 -5.64
CA LEU A 330 9.39 13.75 -6.83
C LEU A 330 9.36 12.26 -6.44
N THR A 331 10.21 11.86 -5.50
CA THR A 331 10.23 10.49 -4.94
C THR A 331 8.90 10.18 -4.27
N THR A 332 8.38 11.09 -3.44
CA THR A 332 7.05 10.95 -2.83
C THR A 332 5.95 10.77 -3.88
N TYR A 333 6.01 11.52 -4.98
CA TYR A 333 5.02 11.41 -6.04
C TYR A 333 5.09 10.07 -6.80
N LEU A 334 6.30 9.63 -7.13
CA LEU A 334 6.53 8.44 -7.94
C LEU A 334 6.66 7.13 -7.12
N ALA A 335 6.64 7.20 -5.79
CA ALA A 335 6.57 6.03 -4.90
C ALA A 335 5.29 6.07 -4.06
N ASP A 336 5.22 6.92 -3.03
CA ASP A 336 4.14 6.92 -2.04
C ASP A 336 2.77 7.17 -2.68
N HIS A 337 2.65 8.25 -3.46
CA HIS A 337 1.41 8.60 -4.15
C HIS A 337 1.10 7.58 -5.24
N LEU A 338 2.09 7.20 -6.07
CA LEU A 338 1.91 6.22 -7.14
C LEU A 338 1.37 4.87 -6.62
N ILE A 339 1.87 4.37 -5.49
CA ILE A 339 1.36 3.12 -4.89
C ILE A 339 -0.10 3.29 -4.42
N LYS A 340 -0.48 4.48 -3.95
CA LYS A 340 -1.89 4.77 -3.65
C LYS A 340 -2.72 4.89 -4.93
N GLU A 341 -2.17 5.44 -5.99
CA GLU A 341 -2.80 5.49 -7.31
C GLU A 341 -3.07 4.11 -7.88
N GLN A 342 -2.10 3.19 -7.80
CA GLN A 342 -2.26 1.78 -8.16
C GLN A 342 -3.38 1.07 -7.35
N ARG A 343 -3.62 1.54 -6.12
CA ARG A 343 -4.62 0.98 -5.20
C ARG A 343 -5.95 1.76 -5.19
N GLY A 344 -6.17 2.68 -6.13
CA GLY A 344 -7.39 3.48 -6.21
C GLY A 344 -7.58 4.50 -5.08
N ALA A 345 -6.54 4.80 -4.30
CA ALA A 345 -6.56 5.70 -3.15
C ALA A 345 -5.83 7.04 -3.42
N ALA A 346 -5.67 7.41 -4.69
CA ALA A 346 -4.88 8.56 -5.12
C ALA A 346 -5.51 9.88 -4.68
N VAL A 347 -6.84 9.97 -4.76
CA VAL A 347 -7.63 11.16 -4.47
C VAL A 347 -7.57 11.46 -2.97
N GLU A 348 -7.75 10.43 -2.14
CA GLU A 348 -7.64 10.53 -0.69
C GLU A 348 -6.22 10.94 -0.26
N TYR A 349 -5.19 10.42 -0.94
CA TYR A 349 -3.81 10.80 -0.65
C TYR A 349 -3.57 12.28 -0.95
N ARG A 350 -3.95 12.77 -2.14
CA ARG A 350 -3.82 14.20 -2.51
C ARG A 350 -4.60 15.10 -1.56
N ARG A 351 -5.86 14.76 -1.27
CA ARG A 351 -6.67 15.49 -0.28
C ARG A 351 -5.97 15.55 1.08
N SER A 352 -5.39 14.44 1.55
CA SER A 352 -4.68 14.40 2.83
C SER A 352 -3.43 15.29 2.85
N VAL A 353 -2.72 15.41 1.71
CA VAL A 353 -1.58 16.32 1.54
C VAL A 353 -2.04 17.78 1.65
N LEU A 354 -3.11 18.15 0.93
CA LEU A 354 -3.67 19.51 1.00
C LEU A 354 -4.25 19.84 2.38
N GLN A 355 -4.86 18.87 3.06
CA GLN A 355 -5.35 18.99 4.43
C GLN A 355 -4.18 19.24 5.40
N LYS A 356 -3.07 18.50 5.29
CA LYS A 356 -1.87 18.74 6.11
C LYS A 356 -1.34 20.16 5.91
N TYR A 357 -1.25 20.63 4.67
CA TYR A 357 -0.81 22.00 4.37
C TYR A 357 -1.72 23.04 5.02
N THR A 358 -3.04 22.87 4.89
CA THR A 358 -4.03 23.77 5.50
C THR A 358 -3.90 23.81 7.02
N ASN A 359 -3.79 22.64 7.67
CA ASN A 359 -3.73 22.53 9.13
C ASN A 359 -2.42 23.06 9.73
N TYR A 360 -1.28 22.83 9.07
CA TYR A 360 0.04 23.14 9.65
C TYR A 360 0.65 24.44 9.13
N VAL A 361 0.42 24.78 7.86
CA VAL A 361 1.06 25.92 7.19
C VAL A 361 0.11 27.11 7.13
N THR A 362 -1.11 26.93 6.62
CA THR A 362 -2.06 28.05 6.49
C THR A 362 -2.48 28.62 7.85
N ALA A 363 -2.59 27.76 8.87
CA ALA A 363 -2.83 28.19 10.24
C ALA A 363 -1.63 28.92 10.89
N ASN A 364 -0.41 28.72 10.37
CA ASN A 364 0.84 29.30 10.88
C ASN A 364 1.58 30.07 9.77
N LYS A 365 0.95 31.09 9.15
CA LYS A 365 1.48 31.76 7.95
C LYS A 365 2.93 32.23 8.06
N ASP A 366 3.38 32.64 9.24
CA ASP A 366 4.75 33.11 9.49
C ASP A 366 5.82 32.01 9.37
N LYS A 367 5.41 30.73 9.33
CA LYS A 367 6.30 29.57 9.18
C LYS A 367 6.33 29.02 7.75
N ASP A 368 5.56 29.57 6.81
CA ASP A 368 5.57 29.16 5.40
C ASP A 368 6.85 29.63 4.67
N PHE A 369 7.29 28.88 3.66
CA PHE A 369 8.52 29.16 2.92
C PHE A 369 8.47 28.63 1.47
N PRO A 370 9.21 29.25 0.52
CA PRO A 370 9.28 28.77 -0.86
C PRO A 370 10.10 27.47 -0.96
N LEU A 371 9.85 26.66 -1.98
CA LEU A 371 10.53 25.37 -2.16
C LEU A 371 12.05 25.54 -2.35
N THR A 372 12.51 26.69 -2.83
CA THR A 372 13.93 27.04 -2.92
C THR A 372 14.66 27.04 -1.56
N LYS A 373 13.93 27.16 -0.44
CA LYS A 373 14.48 27.09 0.92
C LYS A 373 14.34 25.71 1.57
N PHE A 374 13.67 24.76 0.93
CA PHE A 374 13.53 23.43 1.49
C PHE A 374 14.86 22.67 1.45
N ARG A 375 15.23 22.02 2.55
CA ARG A 375 16.48 21.26 2.71
C ARG A 375 16.19 19.84 3.14
N SER A 376 15.54 19.71 4.30
CA SER A 376 15.14 18.45 4.90
C SER A 376 13.92 18.66 5.80
N ARG A 377 13.31 17.55 6.23
CA ARG A 377 12.19 17.57 7.18
C ARG A 377 12.68 17.64 8.62
N HIS A 378 12.16 18.61 9.37
CA HIS A 378 12.37 18.72 10.82
C HIS A 378 11.12 19.14 11.60
N SER A 379 10.00 19.39 10.90
CA SER A 379 8.72 19.78 11.48
C SER A 379 7.55 19.43 10.54
N ALA A 380 6.32 19.42 11.06
CA ALA A 380 5.11 19.21 10.26
C ALA A 380 4.95 20.25 9.13
N VAL A 381 5.40 21.48 9.35
CA VAL A 381 5.41 22.55 8.32
C VAL A 381 6.39 22.18 7.21
N THR A 382 7.63 21.80 7.54
CA THR A 382 8.60 21.40 6.51
C THR A 382 8.20 20.16 5.74
N GLU A 383 7.49 19.22 6.36
CA GLU A 383 6.91 18.06 5.67
C GLU A 383 5.82 18.52 4.68
N ALA A 384 4.86 19.33 5.14
CA ALA A 384 3.75 19.77 4.31
C ALA A 384 4.20 20.62 3.11
N VAL A 385 5.21 21.47 3.28
CA VAL A 385 5.81 22.27 2.19
C VAL A 385 6.74 21.40 1.35
N GLY A 386 7.82 20.86 1.92
CA GLY A 386 8.89 20.20 1.18
C GLY A 386 8.47 18.93 0.45
N TYR A 387 7.65 18.09 1.09
CA TYR A 387 7.12 16.86 0.48
C TYR A 387 5.80 17.16 -0.21
N GLY A 388 4.84 17.73 0.53
CA GLY A 388 3.46 17.88 0.05
C GLY A 388 3.30 18.83 -1.14
N LYS A 389 3.79 20.06 -1.03
CA LYS A 389 3.71 21.07 -2.10
C LYS A 389 4.53 20.66 -3.32
N THR A 390 5.73 20.10 -3.12
CA THR A 390 6.57 19.58 -4.22
C THR A 390 5.93 18.38 -4.93
N MET A 391 5.30 17.45 -4.20
CA MET A 391 4.56 16.33 -4.80
C MET A 391 3.39 16.85 -5.65
N MET A 392 2.62 17.81 -5.13
CA MET A 392 1.52 18.42 -5.89
C MET A 392 2.01 19.22 -7.10
N LEU A 393 3.19 19.84 -7.03
CA LEU A 393 3.85 20.47 -8.17
C LEU A 393 4.05 19.46 -9.31
N PHE A 394 4.68 18.32 -9.05
CA PHE A 394 4.90 17.29 -10.07
C PHE A 394 3.59 16.65 -10.56
N HIS A 395 2.60 16.57 -9.68
CA HIS A 395 1.25 16.16 -10.07
C HIS A 395 0.63 17.11 -11.10
N MET A 396 0.64 18.43 -10.82
CA MET A 396 0.13 19.45 -11.74
C MET A 396 0.93 19.48 -13.05
N VAL A 397 2.27 19.28 -13.00
CA VAL A 397 3.10 19.16 -14.20
C VAL A 397 2.68 17.94 -15.04
N ARG A 398 2.43 16.78 -14.43
CA ARG A 398 1.89 15.61 -15.14
C ARG A 398 0.53 15.89 -15.76
N GLN A 399 -0.38 16.56 -15.03
CA GLN A 399 -1.70 16.92 -15.56
C GLN A 399 -1.60 17.88 -16.75
N GLN A 400 -0.66 18.81 -16.73
CA GLN A 400 -0.46 19.75 -17.84
C GLN A 400 0.15 19.08 -19.08
N LEU A 401 1.15 18.21 -18.90
CA LEU A 401 1.87 17.54 -19.99
C LEU A 401 1.15 16.30 -20.55
N GLY A 402 0.37 15.61 -19.71
CA GLY A 402 -0.08 14.25 -19.93
C GLY A 402 1.02 13.20 -19.70
N ASP A 403 0.61 11.95 -19.48
CA ASP A 403 1.49 10.88 -19.02
C ASP A 403 2.68 10.60 -19.94
N GLN A 404 2.46 10.55 -21.26
CA GLN A 404 3.53 10.23 -22.21
C GLN A 404 4.63 11.28 -22.23
N ALA A 405 4.27 12.57 -22.23
CA ALA A 405 5.24 13.66 -22.21
C ALA A 405 5.94 13.77 -20.85
N PHE A 406 5.20 13.56 -19.75
CA PHE A 406 5.78 13.54 -18.41
C PHE A 406 6.84 12.43 -18.25
N VAL A 407 6.56 11.20 -18.67
CA VAL A 407 7.54 10.10 -18.65
C VAL A 407 8.75 10.40 -19.54
N LYS A 408 8.52 10.99 -20.72
CA LYS A 408 9.60 11.42 -21.61
C LYS A 408 10.48 12.50 -20.97
N ALA A 409 9.91 13.41 -20.19
CA ALA A 409 10.65 14.42 -19.43
C ALA A 409 11.52 13.78 -18.34
N LEU A 410 10.96 12.85 -17.55
CA LEU A 410 11.70 12.08 -16.54
C LEU A 410 12.90 11.35 -17.16
N HIS A 411 12.70 10.64 -18.27
CA HIS A 411 13.76 9.97 -19.01
C HIS A 411 14.87 10.92 -19.47
N ARG A 412 14.51 12.09 -20.00
CA ARG A 412 15.48 13.09 -20.45
C ARG A 412 16.26 13.68 -19.28
N PHE A 413 15.57 14.00 -18.19
CA PHE A 413 16.15 14.57 -17.00
C PHE A 413 17.15 13.60 -16.36
N TYR A 414 16.74 12.35 -16.16
CA TYR A 414 17.62 11.29 -15.66
C TYR A 414 18.85 11.11 -16.55
N ARG A 415 18.69 10.97 -17.87
CA ARG A 415 19.85 10.79 -18.78
C ARG A 415 20.82 11.97 -18.79
N LYS A 416 20.32 13.20 -18.63
CA LYS A 416 21.14 14.42 -18.69
C LYS A 416 21.94 14.64 -17.39
N TYR A 417 21.32 14.35 -16.24
CA TYR A 417 21.88 14.65 -14.92
C TYR A 417 22.29 13.43 -14.09
N LYS A 418 22.27 12.21 -14.66
CA LYS A 418 22.81 11.02 -13.98
C LYS A 418 24.24 11.29 -13.49
N PHE A 419 24.46 11.11 -12.19
CA PHE A 419 25.68 11.43 -11.42
C PHE A 419 26.13 12.89 -11.53
N LYS A 420 25.17 13.82 -11.57
CA LYS A 420 25.39 15.27 -11.54
C LYS A 420 24.39 15.93 -10.60
N VAL A 421 24.76 17.11 -10.12
CA VAL A 421 23.89 17.98 -9.33
C VAL A 421 22.89 18.70 -10.23
N ALA A 422 21.63 18.79 -9.80
CA ALA A 422 20.54 19.46 -10.50
C ALA A 422 19.68 20.27 -9.53
N SER A 423 19.17 21.41 -10.01
CA SER A 423 18.27 22.31 -9.28
C SER A 423 16.84 22.25 -9.83
N PHE A 424 15.90 22.96 -9.18
CA PHE A 424 14.55 23.14 -9.74
C PHE A 424 14.55 23.83 -11.12
N ASP A 425 15.49 24.75 -11.40
CA ASP A 425 15.60 25.42 -12.70
C ASP A 425 16.01 24.43 -13.81
N ASP A 426 16.84 23.43 -13.46
CA ASP A 426 17.22 22.34 -14.37
C ASP A 426 16.05 21.40 -14.67
N VAL A 427 15.24 21.09 -13.66
CA VAL A 427 13.99 20.32 -13.80
C VAL A 427 13.05 21.07 -14.75
N GLU A 428 12.77 22.34 -14.47
CA GLU A 428 11.93 23.20 -15.31
C GLU A 428 12.41 23.17 -16.77
N THR A 429 13.69 23.48 -16.99
CA THR A 429 14.29 23.54 -18.33
C THR A 429 14.12 22.23 -19.09
N VAL A 430 14.33 21.07 -18.45
CA VAL A 430 14.21 19.78 -19.16
C VAL A 430 12.75 19.45 -19.46
N PHE A 431 11.83 19.74 -18.55
CA PHE A 431 10.41 19.43 -18.70
C PHE A 431 9.73 20.34 -19.71
N ASP A 432 10.09 21.62 -19.75
CA ASP A 432 9.59 22.62 -20.71
C ASP A 432 9.89 22.20 -22.17
N ASN A 433 11.05 21.58 -22.41
CA ASN A 433 11.51 21.18 -23.74
C ASN A 433 10.85 19.89 -24.30
N VAL A 434 9.79 19.38 -23.68
CA VAL A 434 9.10 18.15 -24.15
C VAL A 434 7.83 18.45 -24.94
N THR A 435 7.21 19.61 -24.71
CA THR A 435 5.98 20.10 -25.36
C THR A 435 6.15 21.56 -25.78
N ASP A 436 5.24 22.08 -26.62
CA ASP A 436 5.24 23.51 -27.00
C ASP A 436 4.62 24.43 -25.93
N GLU A 437 4.00 23.85 -24.89
CA GLU A 437 3.41 24.58 -23.76
C GLU A 437 4.47 24.85 -22.69
N SER A 438 4.59 26.13 -22.27
CA SER A 438 5.60 26.51 -21.28
C SER A 438 5.14 26.29 -19.84
N LEU A 439 6.01 25.66 -19.03
CA LEU A 439 5.88 25.42 -17.59
C LEU A 439 6.48 26.55 -16.73
N GLY A 440 7.19 27.51 -17.32
CA GLY A 440 7.86 28.57 -16.56
C GLY A 440 6.95 29.35 -15.60
N PRO A 441 5.72 29.77 -16.00
CA PRO A 441 4.78 30.40 -15.07
C PRO A 441 4.36 29.50 -13.90
N LEU A 442 4.31 28.17 -14.13
CA LEU A 442 3.95 27.18 -13.11
C LEU A 442 5.10 27.06 -12.09
N PHE A 443 6.35 26.91 -12.54
CA PHE A 443 7.51 26.82 -11.65
C PHE A 443 7.75 28.12 -10.87
N GLU A 444 7.67 29.28 -11.52
CA GLU A 444 7.81 30.57 -10.84
C GLU A 444 6.79 30.71 -9.69
N GLN A 445 5.53 30.35 -9.95
CA GLN A 445 4.46 30.45 -8.97
C GLN A 445 4.57 29.42 -7.84
N TRP A 446 4.98 28.19 -8.10
CA TRP A 446 4.92 27.13 -7.10
C TRP A 446 6.25 26.82 -6.43
N VAL A 447 7.38 27.11 -7.07
CA VAL A 447 8.72 26.90 -6.49
C VAL A 447 9.18 28.12 -5.71
N LYS A 448 8.99 29.33 -6.25
CA LYS A 448 9.60 30.57 -5.71
C LYS A 448 8.67 31.38 -4.80
N ARG A 449 7.35 31.16 -4.88
CA ARG A 449 6.34 31.87 -4.08
C ARG A 449 5.88 31.07 -2.86
N THR A 450 5.62 31.76 -1.75
CA THR A 450 4.89 31.24 -0.58
C THR A 450 3.38 31.29 -0.77
N GLY A 451 2.65 30.55 0.06
CA GLY A 451 1.19 30.55 0.09
C GLY A 451 0.54 29.60 -0.92
N SER A 452 -0.78 29.66 -0.92
CA SER A 452 -1.69 28.85 -1.74
C SER A 452 -2.93 29.66 -2.12
N PRO A 453 -3.62 29.33 -3.23
CA PRO A 453 -4.93 29.88 -3.53
C PRO A 453 -5.99 29.30 -2.58
N SER A 454 -7.00 30.11 -2.27
CA SER A 454 -8.24 29.65 -1.63
C SER A 454 -9.38 29.88 -2.62
N LEU A 455 -10.18 28.85 -2.89
CA LEU A 455 -11.19 28.89 -3.94
C LEU A 455 -12.59 28.83 -3.35
N ARG A 456 -13.53 29.49 -4.04
CA ARG A 456 -14.96 29.42 -3.76
C ARG A 456 -15.74 29.43 -5.07
N VAL A 457 -16.78 28.62 -5.15
CA VAL A 457 -17.75 28.67 -6.26
C VAL A 457 -19.05 29.22 -5.72
N HIS A 458 -19.76 30.04 -6.50
CA HIS A 458 -21.10 30.50 -6.15
C HIS A 458 -21.91 30.89 -7.38
N GLN A 459 -23.20 31.13 -7.20
CA GLN A 459 -24.14 31.52 -8.27
C GLN A 459 -24.17 30.52 -9.43
N ALA A 460 -24.11 29.21 -9.14
CA ALA A 460 -24.25 28.16 -10.13
C ALA A 460 -25.73 28.01 -10.53
N VAL A 461 -26.06 28.38 -11.76
CA VAL A 461 -27.43 28.40 -12.30
C VAL A 461 -27.45 27.75 -13.68
N ALA A 462 -28.45 26.89 -13.92
CA ALA A 462 -28.76 26.37 -15.25
C ALA A 462 -30.01 27.05 -15.83
N LYS A 463 -29.93 27.49 -17.09
CA LYS A 463 -31.03 28.11 -17.83
C LYS A 463 -31.29 27.38 -19.15
N PRO A 464 -32.54 27.10 -19.53
CA PRO A 464 -32.86 26.63 -20.86
C PRO A 464 -32.43 27.63 -21.95
N LYS A 465 -31.82 27.14 -23.03
CA LYS A 465 -31.44 27.92 -24.22
C LYS A 465 -31.54 27.07 -25.47
N GLY A 466 -32.57 27.32 -26.30
CA GLY A 466 -32.87 26.47 -27.45
C GLY A 466 -33.31 25.08 -27.00
N ASP A 467 -32.73 24.04 -27.59
CA ASP A 467 -32.99 22.63 -27.25
C ASP A 467 -32.07 22.10 -26.12
N GLY A 468 -31.34 22.98 -25.42
CA GLY A 468 -30.40 22.60 -24.35
C GLY A 468 -30.37 23.60 -23.19
N TYR A 469 -29.27 23.58 -22.44
CA TYR A 469 -29.08 24.37 -21.23
C TYR A 469 -27.76 25.14 -21.25
N VAL A 470 -27.74 26.32 -20.63
CA VAL A 470 -26.52 27.05 -20.27
C VAL A 470 -26.32 26.98 -18.77
N LEU A 471 -25.16 26.49 -18.36
CA LEU A 471 -24.66 26.57 -17.00
C LEU A 471 -23.81 27.83 -16.86
N SER A 472 -24.14 28.68 -15.88
CA SER A 472 -23.33 29.81 -15.45
C SER A 472 -22.93 29.65 -14.00
N ALA A 473 -21.68 29.99 -13.65
CA ALA A 473 -21.20 30.01 -12.26
C ALA A 473 -20.06 31.03 -12.09
N ILE A 474 -19.78 31.44 -10.86
CA ILE A 474 -18.65 32.31 -10.54
C ILE A 474 -17.65 31.54 -9.69
N ILE A 475 -16.39 31.55 -10.12
CA ILE A 475 -15.25 30.98 -9.42
C ILE A 475 -14.40 32.13 -8.90
N GLU A 476 -14.14 32.15 -7.59
CA GLU A 476 -13.43 33.23 -6.90
C GLU A 476 -12.18 32.70 -6.19
N GLN A 477 -11.09 33.48 -6.28
CA GLN A 477 -9.86 33.29 -5.51
C GLN A 477 -9.84 34.22 -4.29
N THR A 478 -10.19 33.70 -3.11
CA THR A 478 -10.52 34.49 -1.90
C THR A 478 -9.32 34.91 -1.06
N GLN A 479 -8.10 34.40 -1.34
CA GLN A 479 -6.91 34.76 -0.57
C GLN A 479 -6.53 36.24 -0.71
N GLU A 480 -5.86 36.84 0.28
CA GLU A 480 -5.46 38.26 0.21
C GLU A 480 -4.39 38.54 -0.86
N ALA A 481 -3.45 37.61 -1.06
CA ALA A 481 -2.39 37.74 -2.05
C ALA A 481 -2.96 37.77 -3.49
N GLY A 482 -2.15 38.22 -4.45
CA GLY A 482 -2.52 38.26 -5.88
C GLY A 482 -3.04 36.93 -6.43
N SER A 483 -3.80 36.98 -7.53
CA SER A 483 -4.36 35.78 -8.17
C SER A 483 -3.26 34.79 -8.57
N TYR A 484 -3.58 33.52 -8.48
CA TYR A 484 -2.80 32.43 -9.05
C TYR A 484 -3.31 32.15 -10.46
N ARG A 485 -2.43 31.66 -11.33
CA ARG A 485 -2.80 31.04 -12.59
C ARG A 485 -3.08 29.57 -12.33
N LEU A 486 -4.32 29.15 -12.58
CA LEU A 486 -4.81 27.81 -12.24
C LEU A 486 -5.45 27.19 -13.48
N LYS A 487 -5.05 25.96 -13.81
CA LYS A 487 -5.75 25.09 -14.74
C LYS A 487 -6.66 24.20 -13.91
N LEU A 488 -7.92 24.59 -13.74
CA LEU A 488 -8.87 23.94 -12.84
C LEU A 488 -9.61 22.81 -13.57
N PRO A 489 -9.54 21.55 -13.11
CA PRO A 489 -10.44 20.50 -13.56
C PRO A 489 -11.88 20.82 -13.13
N ILE A 490 -12.84 20.55 -14.00
CA ILE A 490 -14.27 20.70 -13.71
C ILE A 490 -15.02 19.45 -14.12
N ALA A 491 -16.04 19.08 -13.35
CA ALA A 491 -16.98 18.02 -13.69
C ALA A 491 -18.42 18.53 -13.59
N VAL A 492 -19.25 18.20 -14.58
CA VAL A 492 -20.66 18.54 -14.62
C VAL A 492 -21.50 17.27 -14.71
N HIS A 493 -22.33 17.04 -13.71
CA HIS A 493 -23.27 15.93 -13.66
C HIS A 493 -24.56 16.33 -14.35
N MET A 494 -25.10 15.46 -15.21
CA MET A 494 -26.27 15.76 -16.02
C MET A 494 -27.36 14.72 -15.81
N GLU A 495 -28.60 15.16 -15.97
CA GLU A 495 -29.79 14.30 -15.84
C GLU A 495 -29.77 13.15 -16.86
N GLY A 496 -29.96 11.92 -16.36
CA GLY A 496 -29.99 10.70 -17.18
C GLY A 496 -28.64 10.28 -17.79
N VAL A 497 -27.53 10.92 -17.40
CA VAL A 497 -26.20 10.60 -17.93
C VAL A 497 -25.36 9.87 -16.86
N ALA A 498 -24.87 8.67 -17.18
CA ALA A 498 -24.15 7.84 -16.21
C ALA A 498 -22.73 8.33 -15.86
N ASN A 499 -22.10 9.12 -16.74
CA ASN A 499 -20.75 9.66 -16.54
C ASN A 499 -20.78 11.20 -16.56
N ALA A 500 -20.09 11.84 -15.62
CA ALA A 500 -19.99 13.29 -15.59
C ALA A 500 -19.19 13.81 -16.80
N PHE A 501 -19.58 14.98 -17.32
CA PHE A 501 -18.77 15.69 -18.30
C PHE A 501 -17.55 16.30 -17.61
N GLN A 502 -16.33 15.99 -18.06
CA GLN A 502 -15.08 16.49 -17.46
C GLN A 502 -14.30 17.35 -18.46
N THR A 503 -13.79 18.50 -18.01
CA THR A 503 -12.86 19.34 -18.78
C THR A 503 -11.97 20.16 -17.83
N SER A 504 -11.13 21.05 -18.36
CA SER A 504 -10.35 22.00 -17.55
C SER A 504 -10.51 23.44 -18.07
N ILE A 505 -10.39 24.40 -17.16
CA ILE A 505 -10.47 25.84 -17.46
C ILE A 505 -9.27 26.60 -16.90
N ASP A 506 -8.83 27.63 -17.61
CA ASP A 506 -7.74 28.51 -17.17
C ASP A 506 -8.27 29.72 -16.42
N VAL A 507 -7.97 29.79 -15.12
CA VAL A 507 -8.35 30.88 -14.21
C VAL A 507 -7.10 31.67 -13.82
N ASN A 508 -7.03 32.94 -14.22
CA ASN A 508 -5.90 33.83 -13.94
C ASN A 508 -6.29 35.12 -13.20
N ALA A 509 -7.58 35.32 -12.95
CA ALA A 509 -8.13 36.49 -12.27
C ALA A 509 -8.68 36.12 -10.90
N LYS A 510 -8.95 37.14 -10.07
CA LYS A 510 -9.61 36.98 -8.77
C LYS A 510 -11.01 36.42 -8.86
N GLN A 511 -11.71 36.71 -9.94
CA GLN A 511 -13.04 36.23 -10.24
C GLN A 511 -13.09 35.79 -11.69
N TYR A 512 -13.68 34.63 -11.94
CA TYR A 512 -13.87 34.04 -13.26
C TYR A 512 -15.33 33.64 -13.44
N ASN A 513 -15.94 34.10 -14.53
CA ASN A 513 -17.32 33.76 -14.86
C ASN A 513 -17.29 32.55 -15.82
N LEU A 514 -17.77 31.42 -15.34
CA LEU A 514 -17.94 30.19 -16.10
C LEU A 514 -19.24 30.26 -16.91
N GLU A 515 -19.17 29.90 -18.20
CA GLU A 515 -20.35 29.68 -19.04
C GLU A 515 -20.11 28.43 -19.91
N LEU A 516 -20.97 27.42 -19.78
CA LEU A 516 -20.90 26.16 -20.53
C LEU A 516 -22.28 25.80 -21.09
N ASN A 517 -22.31 25.18 -22.27
CA ASN A 517 -23.55 24.76 -22.93
C ASN A 517 -23.65 23.23 -22.91
N PHE A 518 -24.83 22.70 -22.56
CA PHE A 518 -25.10 21.27 -22.45
C PHE A 518 -26.38 20.88 -23.16
N PRO A 519 -26.44 19.68 -23.78
CA PRO A 519 -27.67 19.17 -24.41
C PRO A 519 -28.68 18.66 -23.38
N MET A 520 -28.20 18.28 -22.19
CA MET A 520 -29.00 17.75 -21.08
C MET A 520 -28.92 18.69 -19.88
N ARG A 521 -29.90 18.59 -18.97
CA ARG A 521 -29.99 19.42 -17.76
C ARG A 521 -28.79 19.18 -16.82
N PRO A 522 -27.98 20.22 -16.51
CA PRO A 522 -26.92 20.15 -15.52
C PRO A 522 -27.49 20.14 -14.09
N LEU A 523 -27.02 19.21 -13.25
CA LEU A 523 -27.51 19.00 -11.88
C LEU A 523 -26.50 19.43 -10.80
N GLN A 524 -25.21 19.18 -11.03
CA GLN A 524 -24.14 19.53 -10.10
C GLN A 524 -22.88 19.96 -10.86
N LEU A 525 -22.20 20.97 -10.31
CA LEU A 525 -20.90 21.44 -10.77
C LEU A 525 -19.86 21.14 -9.68
N ASP A 526 -18.87 20.33 -10.03
CA ASP A 526 -17.69 20.11 -9.20
C ASP A 526 -16.47 20.79 -9.81
N ILE A 527 -15.72 21.50 -8.97
CA ILE A 527 -14.44 22.11 -9.32
C ILE A 527 -13.35 21.38 -8.55
N ASP A 528 -12.31 20.94 -9.26
CA ASP A 528 -11.20 20.15 -8.72
C ASP A 528 -11.68 18.90 -7.94
N PRO A 529 -12.61 18.08 -8.48
CA PRO A 529 -13.24 16.97 -7.74
C PRO A 529 -12.26 15.88 -7.28
N GLU A 530 -11.10 15.76 -7.95
CA GLU A 530 -10.06 14.78 -7.64
C GLU A 530 -8.86 15.39 -6.88
N PHE A 531 -8.97 16.64 -6.42
CA PHE A 531 -7.90 17.36 -5.70
C PHE A 531 -6.57 17.39 -6.48
N ASP A 532 -6.62 17.72 -7.77
CA ASP A 532 -5.45 17.79 -8.66
C ASP A 532 -4.70 19.12 -8.55
N VAL A 533 -5.29 20.15 -7.94
CA VAL A 533 -4.68 21.49 -7.82
C VAL A 533 -4.15 21.74 -6.42
N PHE A 534 -2.91 22.25 -6.31
CA PHE A 534 -2.39 22.70 -5.02
C PHE A 534 -3.12 23.96 -4.53
N ARG A 535 -3.94 23.80 -3.49
CA ARG A 535 -4.74 24.88 -2.90
C ARG A 535 -4.96 24.66 -1.42
N THR A 536 -5.36 25.74 -0.74
CA THR A 536 -5.94 25.64 0.61
C THR A 536 -7.28 24.92 0.48
N LEU A 537 -7.48 23.85 1.24
CA LEU A 537 -8.80 23.23 1.32
C LEU A 537 -9.69 24.10 2.19
N ASP A 538 -10.93 24.30 1.75
CA ASP A 538 -11.93 24.77 2.68
C ASP A 538 -12.13 23.73 3.78
N HIS A 539 -12.47 24.19 4.98
CA HIS A 539 -12.70 23.29 6.10
C HIS A 539 -13.72 22.21 5.75
N ASN A 540 -14.78 22.52 4.99
CA ASN A 540 -15.81 21.57 4.59
C ASN A 540 -15.37 20.53 3.55
N GLU A 541 -14.19 20.68 2.94
CA GLU A 541 -13.64 19.71 1.97
C GLU A 541 -12.82 18.60 2.63
N SER A 542 -12.65 18.67 3.94
CA SER A 542 -12.03 17.63 4.75
C SER A 542 -13.05 17.09 5.75
N PRO A 543 -13.02 15.81 6.13
CA PRO A 543 -13.85 15.32 7.23
C PRO A 543 -13.30 15.83 8.56
N PRO A 544 -14.15 16.07 9.58
CA PRO A 544 -13.66 16.42 10.90
C PRO A 544 -12.87 15.25 11.48
N ALA A 545 -11.68 15.53 12.02
CA ALA A 545 -10.72 14.50 12.41
C ALA A 545 -9.98 14.85 13.70
N LEU A 546 -9.49 13.84 14.42
CA LEU A 546 -8.80 14.01 15.70
C LEU A 546 -7.59 14.98 15.62
N SER A 547 -6.91 15.03 14.47
CA SER A 547 -5.80 15.95 14.21
C SER A 547 -6.19 17.41 14.43
N GLN A 548 -7.44 17.79 14.14
CA GLN A 548 -7.89 19.17 14.26
C GLN A 548 -8.01 19.62 15.71
N VAL A 549 -8.46 18.74 16.62
CA VAL A 549 -8.56 19.09 18.04
C VAL A 549 -7.21 18.94 18.73
N PHE A 550 -6.42 17.93 18.36
CA PHE A 550 -5.08 17.75 18.94
C PHE A 550 -4.03 18.75 18.43
N GLY A 551 -4.23 19.33 17.25
CA GLY A 551 -3.35 20.33 16.65
C GLY A 551 -3.83 21.78 16.80
N ALA A 552 -4.98 22.02 17.41
CA ALA A 552 -5.47 23.38 17.66
C ALA A 552 -4.62 24.10 18.72
N GLU A 553 -4.41 25.40 18.53
CA GLU A 553 -3.66 26.25 19.48
C GLU A 553 -4.39 26.41 20.82
N GLN A 554 -5.73 26.48 20.77
CA GLN A 554 -6.61 26.59 21.92
C GLN A 554 -7.64 25.45 21.92
N VAL A 555 -7.77 24.78 23.08
CA VAL A 555 -8.68 23.65 23.25
C VAL A 555 -9.46 23.78 24.55
N LEU A 556 -10.77 23.57 24.51
CA LEU A 556 -11.61 23.44 25.71
C LEU A 556 -12.06 21.99 25.90
N VAL A 557 -11.81 21.42 27.07
CA VAL A 557 -12.37 20.13 27.49
C VAL A 557 -13.53 20.37 28.44
N VAL A 558 -14.71 19.86 28.07
CA VAL A 558 -15.96 19.99 28.81
C VAL A 558 -16.30 18.65 29.45
N LEU A 559 -16.24 18.61 30.77
CA LEU A 559 -16.50 17.42 31.59
C LEU A 559 -17.99 17.32 31.97
N PRO A 560 -18.57 16.11 32.05
CA PRO A 560 -19.98 15.93 32.36
C PRO A 560 -20.23 16.13 33.87
N SER A 561 -20.97 17.17 34.27
CA SER A 561 -21.22 17.45 35.70
C SER A 561 -22.16 16.45 36.38
N SER A 562 -23.06 15.83 35.62
CA SER A 562 -24.05 14.85 36.08
C SER A 562 -23.56 13.40 36.08
N ALA A 563 -22.35 13.13 35.57
CA ALA A 563 -21.76 11.79 35.60
C ALA A 563 -21.38 11.37 37.03
N SER A 564 -21.25 10.05 37.26
CA SER A 564 -20.78 9.52 38.54
C SER A 564 -19.39 10.07 38.90
N GLU A 565 -19.10 10.19 40.20
CA GLU A 565 -17.85 10.78 40.66
C GLU A 565 -16.61 10.04 40.14
N SER A 566 -16.66 8.71 40.08
CA SER A 566 -15.57 7.87 39.55
C SER A 566 -15.29 8.14 38.07
N VAL A 567 -16.33 8.24 37.25
CA VAL A 567 -16.24 8.54 35.82
C VAL A 567 -15.71 9.96 35.61
N ARG A 568 -16.26 10.94 36.33
CA ARG A 568 -15.83 12.35 36.25
C ARG A 568 -14.37 12.53 36.65
N LEU A 569 -13.91 11.89 37.73
CA LEU A 569 -12.51 11.92 38.14
C LEU A 569 -11.59 11.21 37.13
N GLY A 570 -12.03 10.11 36.52
CA GLY A 570 -11.31 9.42 35.45
C GLY A 570 -11.09 10.33 34.23
N TYR A 571 -12.14 10.98 33.76
CA TYR A 571 -12.06 11.95 32.67
C TYR A 571 -11.19 13.16 32.99
N GLN A 572 -11.28 13.70 34.20
CA GLN A 572 -10.43 14.80 34.64
C GLN A 572 -8.95 14.41 34.64
N LYS A 573 -8.61 13.18 35.06
CA LYS A 573 -7.24 12.66 35.00
C LYS A 573 -6.76 12.50 33.56
N LEU A 574 -7.61 12.00 32.66
CA LEU A 574 -7.29 11.87 31.24
C LEU A 574 -6.97 13.25 30.63
N ALA A 575 -7.84 14.24 30.82
CA ALA A 575 -7.65 15.59 30.31
C ALA A 575 -6.37 16.26 30.86
N LYS A 576 -6.13 16.14 32.18
CA LYS A 576 -4.89 16.64 32.80
C LYS A 576 -3.63 15.92 32.30
N GLY A 577 -3.75 14.65 31.93
CA GLY A 577 -2.66 13.89 31.29
C GLY A 577 -2.25 14.51 29.95
N TRP A 578 -3.23 14.89 29.12
CA TRP A 578 -2.96 15.59 27.86
C TRP A 578 -2.42 17.01 28.07
N GLN A 579 -2.87 17.72 29.11
CA GLN A 579 -2.41 19.07 29.42
C GLN A 579 -0.92 19.12 29.82
N LYS A 580 -0.39 18.09 30.50
CA LYS A 580 1.00 18.07 30.98
C LYS A 580 2.07 17.79 29.91
N GLY A 581 1.68 17.15 28.80
CA GLY A 581 2.62 16.67 27.79
C GLY A 581 2.65 17.49 26.50
N ARG A 582 2.07 18.70 26.46
CA ARG A 582 1.91 19.48 25.22
C ARG A 582 2.05 20.98 25.43
N ALA A 583 2.54 21.68 24.41
CA ALA A 583 2.62 23.14 24.33
C ALA A 583 1.27 23.85 24.00
N VAL A 584 0.13 23.14 24.12
CA VAL A 584 -1.20 23.64 23.73
C VAL A 584 -1.90 24.34 24.91
N ASN A 585 -2.57 25.46 24.66
CA ASN A 585 -3.37 26.15 25.68
C ASN A 585 -4.72 25.42 25.90
N MET A 586 -4.72 24.43 26.80
CA MET A 586 -5.89 23.60 27.10
C MET A 586 -6.59 24.06 28.39
N GLU A 587 -7.87 24.41 28.27
CA GLU A 587 -8.78 24.73 29.38
C GLU A 587 -9.68 23.53 29.69
N ILE A 588 -9.97 23.28 30.98
CA ILE A 588 -10.84 22.18 31.42
C ILE A 588 -11.95 22.77 32.30
N LYS A 589 -13.21 22.58 31.89
CA LYS A 589 -14.41 23.06 32.60
C LYS A 589 -15.45 21.95 32.75
N LEU A 590 -16.32 22.08 33.74
CA LEU A 590 -17.55 21.30 33.81
C LEU A 590 -18.60 21.89 32.86
N ASP A 591 -19.47 21.03 32.35
CA ASP A 591 -20.51 21.46 31.43
C ASP A 591 -21.48 22.47 32.07
N ASN A 592 -21.78 22.36 33.36
CA ASN A 592 -22.61 23.32 34.10
C ASN A 592 -21.92 24.68 34.42
N GLU A 593 -20.64 24.84 34.09
CA GLU A 593 -19.91 26.12 34.22
C GLU A 593 -19.98 26.98 32.94
N LEU A 594 -20.57 26.45 31.88
CA LEU A 594 -20.74 27.12 30.60
C LEU A 594 -22.23 27.42 30.38
N ASP A 595 -22.59 28.44 29.62
CA ASP A 595 -23.95 28.60 29.11
C ASP A 595 -24.05 28.08 27.67
N GLU A 596 -23.03 28.39 26.87
CA GLU A 596 -22.86 27.96 25.48
C GLU A 596 -21.43 27.46 25.21
N LEU A 597 -21.22 26.79 24.08
CA LEU A 597 -19.89 26.39 23.63
C LEU A 597 -19.19 27.56 22.91
N PRO A 598 -17.91 27.82 23.20
CA PRO A 598 -17.17 28.90 22.55
C PRO A 598 -16.93 28.60 21.07
N THR A 599 -17.02 29.63 20.23
CA THR A 599 -16.94 29.53 18.76
C THR A 599 -15.54 29.78 18.19
N ASP A 600 -14.56 30.09 19.04
CA ASP A 600 -13.20 30.52 18.70
C ASP A 600 -12.13 29.43 18.86
N ARG A 601 -12.51 28.21 19.27
CA ARG A 601 -11.58 27.14 19.63
C ARG A 601 -12.15 25.75 19.38
N ALA A 602 -11.26 24.75 19.38
CA ALA A 602 -11.67 23.36 19.33
C ALA A 602 -12.20 22.87 20.69
N VAL A 603 -13.19 21.98 20.68
CA VAL A 603 -13.89 21.54 21.90
C VAL A 603 -13.92 20.02 22.01
N TRP A 604 -13.59 19.50 23.18
CA TRP A 604 -13.82 18.12 23.60
C TRP A 604 -15.00 18.04 24.55
N LEU A 605 -16.02 17.25 24.20
CA LEU A 605 -17.12 16.87 25.07
C LEU A 605 -16.83 15.48 25.65
N PHE A 606 -16.76 15.37 26.97
CA PHE A 606 -16.55 14.08 27.63
C PHE A 606 -17.83 13.53 28.25
N GLY A 607 -18.01 12.22 28.16
CA GLY A 607 -19.07 11.45 28.80
C GLY A 607 -20.40 11.39 28.04
N TRP A 608 -21.20 10.38 28.39
CA TRP A 608 -22.54 10.19 27.85
C TRP A 608 -23.53 11.24 28.38
N GLU A 609 -23.29 11.74 29.58
CA GLU A 609 -24.15 12.66 30.33
C GLU A 609 -23.91 14.14 30.02
N ASN A 610 -22.99 14.45 29.10
CA ASN A 610 -22.63 15.83 28.78
C ASN A 610 -23.84 16.61 28.24
N ARG A 611 -24.19 17.73 28.86
CA ARG A 611 -25.36 18.55 28.49
C ARG A 611 -25.37 19.02 27.03
N PHE A 612 -24.19 19.19 26.43
CA PHE A 612 -24.03 19.70 25.06
C PHE A 612 -24.08 18.60 24.01
N ARG A 613 -24.40 17.35 24.41
CA ARG A 613 -24.46 16.21 23.49
C ARG A 613 -25.47 16.42 22.35
N SER A 614 -26.60 17.07 22.61
CA SER A 614 -27.61 17.35 21.57
C SER A 614 -27.08 18.27 20.46
N LEU A 615 -26.19 19.23 20.78
CA LEU A 615 -25.54 20.06 19.76
C LEU A 615 -24.64 19.22 18.85
N PHE A 616 -24.00 18.19 19.43
CA PHE A 616 -23.18 17.26 18.67
C PHE A 616 -24.02 16.38 17.75
N ASP A 617 -25.17 15.89 18.21
CA ASP A 617 -26.08 15.09 17.38
C ASP A 617 -26.54 15.90 16.16
N ASN A 618 -26.85 17.19 16.32
CA ASN A 618 -27.18 18.08 15.21
C ASN A 618 -26.01 18.28 14.24
N ALA A 619 -24.78 18.40 14.76
CA ALA A 619 -23.56 18.53 13.96
C ALA A 619 -23.27 17.31 13.07
N LEU A 620 -23.92 16.18 13.34
CA LEU A 620 -23.78 14.94 12.59
C LEU A 620 -24.96 14.60 11.69
N SER A 621 -25.93 15.51 11.55
CA SER A 621 -27.17 15.27 10.79
C SER A 621 -26.95 14.94 9.31
N ASP A 622 -25.85 15.41 8.72
CA ASP A 622 -25.47 15.13 7.32
C ASP A 622 -24.68 13.81 7.15
N TYR A 623 -24.36 13.10 8.23
CA TYR A 623 -23.63 11.84 8.20
C TYR A 623 -24.53 10.66 8.55
N ASP A 624 -24.10 9.45 8.17
CA ASP A 624 -24.75 8.20 8.59
C ASP A 624 -24.49 7.89 10.07
N TYR A 625 -25.13 8.68 10.92
CA TYR A 625 -25.07 8.62 12.37
C TYR A 625 -26.50 8.55 12.91
N ALA A 626 -26.76 7.55 13.75
CA ALA A 626 -28.03 7.46 14.47
C ALA A 626 -27.80 7.28 15.96
N LYS A 627 -28.51 8.08 16.75
CA LYS A 627 -28.61 7.89 18.19
C LYS A 627 -29.44 6.64 18.49
N LYS A 628 -28.96 5.80 19.41
CA LYS A 628 -29.70 4.64 19.94
C LYS A 628 -30.00 4.84 21.43
N GLU A 629 -30.90 4.03 21.96
CA GLU A 629 -31.30 4.11 23.39
C GLU A 629 -30.12 3.82 24.34
N SER A 630 -29.25 2.87 23.96
CA SER A 630 -28.09 2.43 24.77
C SER A 630 -26.77 2.48 24.00
N GLY A 631 -26.60 3.48 23.11
CA GLY A 631 -25.40 3.64 22.31
C GLY A 631 -25.60 4.54 21.10
N VAL A 632 -24.82 4.28 20.06
CA VAL A 632 -24.91 4.95 18.76
C VAL A 632 -24.72 3.94 17.64
N SER A 633 -25.25 4.21 16.45
CA SER A 633 -24.86 3.52 15.23
C SER A 633 -24.18 4.48 14.28
N ILE A 634 -23.14 3.99 13.62
CA ILE A 634 -22.46 4.67 12.52
C ILE A 634 -22.43 3.65 11.38
N GLU A 635 -22.96 4.04 10.21
CA GLU A 635 -23.21 3.09 9.13
C GLU A 635 -24.04 1.89 9.67
N ASP A 636 -23.70 0.66 9.27
CA ASP A 636 -24.35 -0.56 9.76
C ASP A 636 -23.79 -1.06 11.10
N THR A 637 -22.88 -0.31 11.75
CA THR A 637 -22.20 -0.76 12.98
C THR A 637 -22.79 -0.12 14.24
N GLU A 638 -23.32 -0.94 15.13
CA GLU A 638 -23.83 -0.50 16.44
C GLU A 638 -22.73 -0.52 17.53
N MET A 639 -22.49 0.64 18.15
CA MET A 639 -21.61 0.80 19.30
C MET A 639 -22.42 0.98 20.59
N LYS A 640 -22.52 -0.09 21.36
CA LYS A 640 -23.26 -0.13 22.65
C LYS A 640 -22.45 0.48 23.79
N ARG A 641 -23.10 1.29 24.62
CA ARG A 641 -22.54 2.03 25.76
C ARG A 641 -21.89 1.13 26.82
N ASP A 642 -22.50 -0.03 27.09
CA ASP A 642 -22.03 -1.01 28.08
C ASP A 642 -20.78 -1.79 27.63
N LYS A 643 -20.53 -1.84 26.31
CA LYS A 643 -19.43 -2.61 25.72
C LYS A 643 -18.30 -1.74 25.18
N HIS A 644 -18.60 -0.51 24.77
CA HIS A 644 -17.69 0.30 23.97
C HIS A 644 -17.36 1.65 24.59
N SER A 645 -16.11 2.06 24.43
CA SER A 645 -15.71 3.46 24.47
C SER A 645 -15.78 4.04 23.05
N VAL A 646 -16.46 5.17 22.89
CA VAL A 646 -16.67 5.81 21.59
C VAL A 646 -15.92 7.14 21.52
N VAL A 647 -15.31 7.40 20.37
CA VAL A 647 -14.77 8.71 20.00
C VAL A 647 -15.35 9.12 18.68
N ILE A 648 -15.99 10.28 18.60
CA ILE A 648 -16.62 10.76 17.38
C ILE A 648 -16.26 12.23 17.20
N MET A 649 -16.01 12.62 15.96
CA MET A 649 -15.68 13.97 15.54
C MET A 649 -16.86 14.56 14.77
N GLY A 650 -17.15 15.82 15.01
CA GLY A 650 -18.10 16.64 14.26
C GLY A 650 -17.50 18.02 14.00
N ARG A 651 -18.20 18.83 13.21
CA ARG A 651 -17.86 20.25 13.04
C ARG A 651 -18.55 21.06 14.12
N HIS A 652 -17.91 22.14 14.57
CA HIS A 652 -18.56 23.04 15.52
C HIS A 652 -19.76 23.71 14.81
N PRO A 653 -21.01 23.57 15.33
CA PRO A 653 -22.22 24.01 14.61
C PRO A 653 -22.22 25.50 14.22
N SER A 654 -21.66 26.35 15.09
CA SER A 654 -21.61 27.79 14.87
C SER A 654 -20.38 28.27 14.09
N ASN A 655 -19.37 27.43 13.89
CA ASN A 655 -18.14 27.79 13.19
C ASN A 655 -17.43 26.54 12.67
N SER A 656 -17.66 26.19 11.41
CA SER A 656 -17.12 24.96 10.80
C SER A 656 -15.59 24.88 10.75
N ALA A 657 -14.87 25.99 11.00
CA ALA A 657 -13.40 26.01 11.10
C ALA A 657 -12.87 25.27 12.32
N HIS A 658 -13.67 25.16 13.40
CA HIS A 658 -13.28 24.42 14.60
C HIS A 658 -13.93 23.04 14.67
N ALA A 659 -13.18 22.09 15.21
CA ALA A 659 -13.66 20.74 15.42
C ALA A 659 -14.33 20.61 16.80
N LEU A 660 -15.40 19.82 16.81
CA LEU A 660 -16.08 19.38 18.02
C LEU A 660 -15.83 17.87 18.14
N ALA A 661 -15.26 17.42 19.25
CA ALA A 661 -14.98 16.01 19.50
C ALA A 661 -15.81 15.52 20.68
N TRP A 662 -16.22 14.26 20.64
CA TRP A 662 -16.89 13.58 21.73
C TRP A 662 -16.17 12.31 22.10
N LEU A 663 -15.84 12.16 23.39
CA LEU A 663 -15.29 10.94 23.96
C LEU A 663 -16.23 10.45 25.06
N ALA A 664 -16.78 9.26 24.91
CA ALA A 664 -17.68 8.67 25.91
C ALA A 664 -17.35 7.21 26.22
N THR A 665 -17.28 6.90 27.50
CA THR A 665 -17.01 5.59 28.11
C THR A 665 -17.49 5.60 29.55
N ASP A 666 -18.13 4.52 29.99
CA ASP A 666 -18.39 4.24 31.40
C ASP A 666 -17.27 3.41 32.05
N ASN A 667 -16.40 2.80 31.22
CA ASN A 667 -15.27 2.02 31.68
C ASN A 667 -14.11 2.94 32.08
N VAL A 668 -14.00 3.21 33.40
CA VAL A 668 -12.93 4.03 33.98
C VAL A 668 -11.55 3.39 33.78
N SER A 669 -11.46 2.06 33.77
CA SER A 669 -10.20 1.33 33.57
C SER A 669 -9.62 1.55 32.17
N ALA A 670 -10.46 1.80 31.16
CA ALA A 670 -10.05 2.07 29.78
C ALA A 670 -9.43 3.46 29.57
N MET A 671 -9.74 4.44 30.42
CA MET A 671 -9.38 5.85 30.22
C MET A 671 -7.87 6.11 30.13
N PRO A 672 -6.98 5.51 30.95
CA PRO A 672 -5.54 5.66 30.79
C PRO A 672 -5.03 5.15 29.44
N GLY A 673 -5.54 4.01 28.97
CA GLY A 673 -5.19 3.46 27.65
C GLY A 673 -5.69 4.33 26.50
N LEU A 674 -6.90 4.88 26.61
CA LEU A 674 -7.46 5.82 25.62
C LEU A 674 -6.62 7.09 25.56
N GLY A 675 -6.22 7.64 26.71
CA GLY A 675 -5.35 8.81 26.80
C GLY A 675 -4.02 8.61 26.06
N ARG A 676 -3.41 7.42 26.13
CA ARG A 676 -2.20 7.07 25.38
C ARG A 676 -2.48 6.84 23.89
N LYS A 677 -3.57 6.16 23.53
CA LYS A 677 -3.83 5.70 22.16
C LYS A 677 -4.36 6.79 21.23
N LEU A 678 -5.30 7.62 21.69
CA LEU A 678 -6.01 8.59 20.83
C LEU A 678 -5.11 9.56 20.05
N PRO A 679 -3.99 10.08 20.59
CA PRO A 679 -3.03 10.87 19.83
C PRO A 679 -2.44 10.20 18.57
N HIS A 680 -2.52 8.87 18.46
CA HIS A 680 -2.05 8.12 17.30
C HIS A 680 -3.13 7.89 16.23
N TYR A 681 -4.38 8.32 16.47
CA TYR A 681 -5.53 8.15 15.56
C TYR A 681 -5.92 9.43 14.82
N ASN A 682 -4.96 10.34 14.61
CA ASN A 682 -5.16 11.70 14.08
C ASN A 682 -6.07 11.83 12.85
N LYS A 683 -6.05 10.88 11.93
CA LYS A 683 -6.82 10.97 10.68
C LYS A 683 -8.29 10.55 10.79
N TYR A 684 -8.72 9.93 11.88
CA TYR A 684 -10.05 9.30 11.96
C TYR A 684 -11.10 10.27 12.48
N SER A 685 -12.33 10.13 11.97
CA SER A 685 -13.51 10.88 12.41
C SER A 685 -14.29 10.14 13.49
N TYR A 686 -14.22 8.81 13.52
CA TYR A 686 -14.86 8.03 14.57
C TYR A 686 -14.05 6.78 14.90
N LEU A 687 -14.14 6.35 16.16
CA LEU A 687 -13.45 5.19 16.74
C LEU A 687 -14.36 4.50 17.77
N GLY A 688 -14.34 3.17 17.77
CA GLY A 688 -14.90 2.32 18.81
C GLY A 688 -13.82 1.46 19.44
N PHE A 689 -13.77 1.40 20.77
CA PHE A 689 -12.85 0.57 21.54
C PHE A 689 -13.59 -0.35 22.51
N THR A 690 -13.03 -1.53 22.79
CA THR A 690 -13.55 -2.48 23.78
C THR A 690 -12.48 -2.85 24.82
N GLY A 691 -12.92 -3.18 26.03
CA GLY A 691 -12.07 -3.71 27.11
C GLY A 691 -11.31 -2.66 27.93
N ASP A 692 -10.71 -3.10 29.02
CA ASP A 692 -9.96 -2.25 29.97
C ASP A 692 -8.63 -1.74 29.41
N GLU A 693 -7.96 -2.53 28.56
CA GLU A 693 -6.89 -2.03 27.70
C GLU A 693 -7.51 -1.81 26.31
N PRO A 694 -7.90 -0.57 25.97
CA PRO A 694 -8.86 -0.29 24.91
C PRO A 694 -8.33 -0.76 23.57
N THR A 695 -8.96 -1.80 23.00
CA THR A 695 -8.63 -2.36 21.69
C THR A 695 -9.58 -1.80 20.66
N ASN A 696 -9.07 -1.22 19.57
CA ASN A 696 -9.90 -0.62 18.54
C ASN A 696 -10.64 -1.72 17.76
N VAL A 697 -11.96 -1.67 17.77
CA VAL A 697 -12.84 -2.61 17.04
C VAL A 697 -13.52 -1.96 15.84
N PHE A 698 -13.57 -0.63 15.80
CA PHE A 698 -14.21 0.13 14.75
C PHE A 698 -13.49 1.47 14.53
N LYS A 699 -13.34 1.90 13.28
CA LYS A 699 -12.74 3.19 12.93
C LYS A 699 -13.12 3.60 11.51
N GLY A 700 -13.20 4.89 11.26
CA GLY A 700 -13.41 5.41 9.92
C GLY A 700 -13.33 6.93 9.83
N GLN A 701 -13.63 7.44 8.64
CA GLN A 701 -13.69 8.86 8.35
C GLN A 701 -15.06 9.17 7.79
N TRP A 702 -15.60 10.34 8.13
CA TRP A 702 -16.82 10.79 7.48
C TRP A 702 -16.60 11.04 5.99
N PRO A 703 -17.65 10.87 5.15
CA PRO A 703 -17.62 11.40 3.80
C PRO A 703 -17.49 12.93 3.85
N VAL A 704 -17.00 13.53 2.77
CA VAL A 704 -17.01 14.99 2.62
C VAL A 704 -18.42 15.39 2.26
N VAL A 705 -19.02 16.25 3.08
CA VAL A 705 -20.36 16.81 2.87
C VAL A 705 -20.23 18.33 2.78
N ASN A 706 -21.06 18.97 1.96
CA ASN A 706 -21.12 20.44 1.82
C ASN A 706 -19.82 21.11 1.36
N SER A 707 -19.06 20.47 0.45
CA SER A 707 -17.89 21.10 -0.17
C SER A 707 -18.30 22.38 -0.91
N PRO A 708 -17.67 23.54 -0.69
CA PRO A 708 -17.92 24.75 -1.48
C PRO A 708 -17.42 24.65 -2.93
N MET A 709 -16.74 23.55 -3.27
CA MET A 709 -16.26 23.24 -4.60
C MET A 709 -17.18 22.24 -5.32
N SER A 710 -18.24 21.76 -4.66
CA SER A 710 -19.25 20.85 -5.20
C SER A 710 -20.64 21.44 -4.95
N ILE A 711 -21.24 22.03 -5.99
CA ILE A 711 -22.45 22.83 -5.84
C ILE A 711 -23.59 22.24 -6.66
N ALA A 712 -24.70 21.97 -5.98
CA ALA A 712 -25.98 21.68 -6.62
C ALA A 712 -26.43 22.90 -7.43
N ILE A 713 -26.70 22.69 -8.72
CA ILE A 713 -27.02 23.77 -9.65
C ILE A 713 -28.47 24.20 -9.43
N SER A 714 -28.67 25.49 -9.18
CA SER A 714 -30.02 26.05 -9.06
C SER A 714 -30.71 26.05 -10.42
N GLN A 715 -31.93 25.53 -10.46
CA GLN A 715 -32.74 25.44 -11.68
C GLN A 715 -33.73 26.61 -11.72
N GLU A 716 -33.75 27.37 -12.82
CA GLU A 716 -34.74 28.46 -13.01
C GLU A 716 -36.10 27.97 -13.52
N ASP A 717 -36.24 26.69 -13.85
CA ASP A 717 -37.48 26.08 -14.35
C ASP A 717 -38.40 25.51 -13.23
N GLY A 718 -37.91 25.44 -11.99
CA GLY A 718 -38.70 25.09 -10.79
C GLY A 718 -38.93 23.59 -10.56
N GLU A 719 -38.28 22.70 -11.30
CA GLU A 719 -38.40 21.25 -11.11
C GLU A 719 -37.47 20.70 -10.02
N GLU A 720 -37.93 19.66 -9.31
CA GLU A 720 -37.12 18.95 -8.30
C GLU A 720 -36.04 18.08 -8.97
N VAL A 721 -34.83 18.11 -8.40
CA VAL A 721 -33.67 17.37 -8.92
C VAL A 721 -33.61 15.98 -8.26
N GLY A 722 -33.60 14.93 -9.07
CA GLY A 722 -33.37 13.56 -8.61
C GLY A 722 -31.94 13.30 -8.09
N PRO A 723 -31.69 12.16 -7.44
CA PRO A 723 -30.37 11.83 -6.89
C PRO A 723 -29.31 11.71 -7.99
N ILE A 724 -28.12 12.24 -7.71
CA ILE A 724 -26.98 12.21 -8.63
C ILE A 724 -26.35 10.82 -8.61
N THR A 725 -26.34 10.16 -9.77
CA THR A 725 -25.82 8.80 -9.94
C THR A 725 -24.57 8.74 -10.82
N ALA A 726 -24.19 9.88 -11.42
CA ALA A 726 -23.11 9.93 -12.38
C ALA A 726 -21.73 9.78 -11.72
N LYS A 727 -20.84 9.02 -12.36
CA LYS A 727 -19.47 8.77 -11.88
C LYS A 727 -18.44 9.59 -12.66
N LEU A 728 -17.32 9.92 -12.01
CA LEU A 728 -16.15 10.48 -12.68
C LEU A 728 -15.43 9.38 -13.46
N THR A 729 -14.79 9.75 -14.57
CA THR A 729 -13.98 8.82 -15.35
C THR A 729 -12.76 8.38 -14.53
N PRO A 730 -12.51 7.07 -14.35
CA PRO A 730 -11.35 6.60 -13.60
C PRO A 730 -10.03 6.99 -14.28
N ARG A 731 -9.02 7.35 -13.49
CA ARG A 731 -7.65 7.61 -13.96
C ARG A 731 -6.77 6.37 -13.77
N SER A 732 -6.05 5.97 -14.81
CA SER A 732 -5.04 4.91 -14.71
C SER A 732 -3.79 5.40 -13.97
N ALA A 733 -3.17 4.50 -13.20
CA ALA A 733 -1.91 4.81 -12.54
C ALA A 733 -0.77 5.02 -13.55
N LEU A 734 0.19 5.92 -13.23
CA LEU A 734 1.32 6.26 -14.12
C LEU A 734 2.17 5.03 -14.50
N ALA A 735 2.33 4.11 -13.56
CA ALA A 735 3.00 2.84 -13.74
C ALA A 735 2.38 1.80 -12.80
N GLN A 736 2.53 0.52 -13.15
CA GLN A 736 2.07 -0.62 -12.36
C GLN A 736 3.26 -1.48 -11.98
N LEU A 737 3.17 -2.13 -10.82
CA LEU A 737 4.10 -3.20 -10.48
C LEU A 737 4.02 -4.31 -11.53
N PRO A 738 5.15 -4.88 -11.96
CA PRO A 738 5.10 -6.05 -12.82
C PRO A 738 4.39 -7.19 -12.06
N PRO A 739 3.42 -7.88 -12.68
CA PRO A 739 2.74 -8.97 -12.01
C PRO A 739 3.74 -10.09 -11.72
N VAL A 740 3.68 -10.63 -10.51
CA VAL A 740 4.52 -11.77 -10.08
C VAL A 740 4.13 -13.04 -10.86
N PHE A 741 2.84 -13.17 -11.18
CA PHE A 741 2.23 -14.29 -11.89
C PHE A 741 1.99 -13.92 -13.35
N SER A 742 2.19 -14.87 -14.26
CA SER A 742 2.01 -14.62 -15.69
C SER A 742 0.57 -14.87 -16.13
N GLU A 743 -0.14 -13.79 -16.47
CA GLU A 743 -1.47 -13.85 -17.09
C GLU A 743 -1.51 -14.78 -18.30
N ALA A 744 -0.56 -14.61 -19.22
CA ALA A 744 -0.48 -15.40 -20.45
C ALA A 744 -0.29 -16.90 -20.21
N ARG A 745 0.42 -17.28 -19.13
CA ARG A 745 0.60 -18.70 -18.79
C ARG A 745 -0.67 -19.31 -18.22
N MET A 746 -1.29 -18.62 -17.25
CA MET A 746 -2.55 -19.09 -16.67
C MET A 746 -3.65 -19.17 -17.74
N LEU A 747 -3.74 -18.18 -18.63
CA LEU A 747 -4.67 -18.22 -19.75
C LEU A 747 -4.42 -19.42 -20.67
N LYS A 748 -3.15 -19.71 -20.99
CA LYS A 748 -2.78 -20.87 -21.80
C LYS A 748 -3.19 -22.20 -21.13
N ASP A 749 -3.00 -22.31 -19.82
CA ASP A 749 -3.44 -23.49 -19.06
C ASP A 749 -4.97 -23.64 -19.14
N ILE A 750 -5.72 -22.54 -19.02
CA ILE A 750 -7.19 -22.54 -19.14
C ILE A 750 -7.63 -22.88 -20.58
N GLU A 751 -7.00 -22.31 -21.60
CA GLU A 751 -7.29 -22.58 -23.01
C GLU A 751 -7.19 -24.07 -23.33
N TYR A 752 -6.16 -24.75 -22.81
CA TYR A 752 -6.00 -26.18 -23.00
C TYR A 752 -7.05 -26.96 -22.19
N LEU A 753 -7.19 -26.67 -20.90
CA LEU A 753 -8.09 -27.41 -20.02
C LEU A 753 -9.55 -27.29 -20.50
N ALA A 754 -9.99 -26.10 -20.89
CA ALA A 754 -11.35 -25.83 -21.38
C ALA A 754 -11.53 -26.10 -22.89
N SER A 755 -10.58 -26.75 -23.56
CA SER A 755 -10.68 -27.04 -24.99
C SER A 755 -11.71 -28.13 -25.30
N ASP A 756 -12.29 -28.06 -26.50
CA ASP A 756 -13.19 -29.10 -27.04
C ASP A 756 -12.53 -30.50 -27.05
N GLU A 757 -11.20 -30.59 -27.17
CA GLU A 757 -10.47 -31.86 -27.12
C GLU A 757 -10.64 -32.58 -25.79
N LEU A 758 -10.81 -31.85 -24.68
CA LEU A 758 -11.02 -32.45 -23.36
C LEU A 758 -12.49 -32.74 -23.05
N ALA A 759 -13.40 -32.42 -23.98
CA ALA A 759 -14.83 -32.73 -23.92
C ALA A 759 -15.48 -32.44 -22.54
N GLY A 760 -15.09 -31.32 -21.92
CA GLY A 760 -15.60 -30.87 -20.62
C GLY A 760 -15.14 -31.68 -19.41
N ARG A 761 -14.07 -32.49 -19.54
CA ARG A 761 -13.41 -33.20 -18.43
C ARG A 761 -14.37 -33.99 -17.53
N GLY A 762 -15.37 -34.63 -18.15
CA GLY A 762 -16.37 -35.40 -17.42
C GLY A 762 -15.76 -36.59 -16.68
N LEU A 763 -16.28 -36.91 -15.49
CA LEU A 763 -15.80 -38.01 -14.67
C LEU A 763 -15.70 -39.33 -15.45
N GLY A 764 -14.49 -39.92 -15.50
CA GLY A 764 -14.18 -41.19 -16.19
C GLY A 764 -14.00 -41.08 -17.71
N THR A 765 -13.91 -39.88 -18.28
CA THR A 765 -13.66 -39.67 -19.72
C THR A 765 -12.17 -39.63 -20.06
N GLU A 766 -11.82 -39.86 -21.33
CA GLU A 766 -10.44 -39.69 -21.81
C GLU A 766 -9.96 -38.24 -21.65
N GLY A 767 -10.85 -37.25 -21.81
CA GLY A 767 -10.53 -35.84 -21.61
C GLY A 767 -10.08 -35.52 -20.18
N LEU A 768 -10.70 -36.17 -19.18
CA LEU A 768 -10.26 -36.06 -17.79
C LEU A 768 -8.87 -36.68 -17.57
N ASP A 769 -8.61 -37.85 -18.16
CA ASP A 769 -7.29 -38.50 -18.09
C ASP A 769 -6.20 -37.62 -18.73
N LYS A 770 -6.47 -37.03 -19.90
CA LYS A 770 -5.57 -36.07 -20.56
C LYS A 770 -5.31 -34.82 -19.72
N ALA A 771 -6.31 -34.34 -18.98
CA ALA A 771 -6.14 -33.23 -18.05
C ALA A 771 -5.20 -33.62 -16.89
N ALA A 772 -5.37 -34.82 -16.32
CA ALA A 772 -4.50 -35.32 -15.26
C ALA A 772 -3.04 -35.44 -15.73
N ASP A 773 -2.81 -35.98 -16.93
CA ASP A 773 -1.48 -36.10 -17.53
C ASP A 773 -0.83 -34.73 -17.79
N TYR A 774 -1.63 -33.74 -18.23
CA TYR A 774 -1.18 -32.37 -18.41
C TYR A 774 -0.72 -31.75 -17.09
N ILE A 775 -1.55 -31.86 -16.04
CA ILE A 775 -1.25 -31.31 -14.72
C ILE A 775 0.01 -31.96 -14.12
N ALA A 776 0.15 -33.28 -14.23
CA ALA A 776 1.34 -34.00 -13.75
C ALA A 776 2.62 -33.52 -14.45
N ARG A 777 2.55 -33.29 -15.77
CA ARG A 777 3.69 -32.71 -16.53
C ARG A 777 4.03 -31.30 -16.06
N GLN A 778 3.03 -30.47 -15.83
CA GLN A 778 3.24 -29.10 -15.35
C GLN A 778 3.85 -29.08 -13.93
N PHE A 779 3.45 -29.99 -13.04
CA PHE A 779 4.08 -30.18 -11.72
C PHE A 779 5.55 -30.62 -11.83
N SER A 780 5.85 -31.58 -12.71
CA SER A 780 7.22 -32.00 -12.99
C SER A 780 8.07 -30.83 -13.54
N ASP A 781 7.56 -30.09 -14.51
CA ASP A 781 8.26 -28.93 -15.11
C ASP A 781 8.47 -27.79 -14.10
N ALA A 782 7.58 -27.67 -13.11
CA ALA A 782 7.69 -26.77 -11.98
C ALA A 782 8.74 -27.22 -10.95
N GLY A 783 9.26 -28.45 -11.03
CA GLY A 783 10.24 -29.01 -10.10
C GLY A 783 9.64 -29.62 -8.83
N LEU A 784 8.32 -29.87 -8.80
CA LEU A 784 7.69 -30.56 -7.66
C LEU A 784 8.10 -32.03 -7.63
N GLN A 785 8.26 -32.60 -6.43
CA GLN A 785 8.45 -34.03 -6.26
C GLN A 785 7.10 -34.76 -6.32
N ALA A 786 7.08 -35.96 -6.89
CA ALA A 786 5.89 -36.79 -6.98
C ALA A 786 5.47 -37.34 -5.60
N CYS A 787 4.16 -37.46 -5.34
CA CYS A 787 3.64 -37.98 -4.07
C CYS A 787 2.29 -38.71 -4.21
N GLY A 788 2.09 -39.40 -5.34
CA GLY A 788 0.98 -40.32 -5.60
C GLY A 788 1.20 -41.69 -4.94
N ASP A 789 0.69 -42.74 -5.57
CA ASP A 789 0.74 -44.12 -5.02
C ASP A 789 2.16 -44.74 -5.06
N GLY A 790 3.07 -44.16 -5.85
CA GLY A 790 4.47 -44.56 -5.98
C GLY A 790 5.47 -43.42 -5.73
N PRO A 791 6.76 -43.73 -5.48
CA PRO A 791 7.77 -42.73 -5.12
C PRO A 791 8.07 -41.70 -6.21
N ASP A 792 7.86 -42.06 -7.48
CA ASP A 792 8.05 -41.20 -8.66
C ASP A 792 6.74 -41.04 -9.48
N ASP A 793 5.59 -41.30 -8.84
CA ASP A 793 4.28 -41.25 -9.47
C ASP A 793 3.48 -40.06 -8.91
N TYR A 794 2.93 -39.22 -9.79
CA TYR A 794 2.07 -38.11 -9.37
C TYR A 794 0.62 -38.57 -9.15
N PHE A 795 0.24 -39.77 -9.59
CA PHE A 795 -1.15 -40.20 -9.57
C PHE A 795 -1.50 -40.99 -8.32
N GLN A 796 -2.64 -40.64 -7.72
CA GLN A 796 -3.34 -41.48 -6.75
C GLN A 796 -4.59 -42.03 -7.44
N VAL A 797 -4.64 -43.35 -7.69
CA VAL A 797 -5.61 -43.98 -8.59
C VAL A 797 -6.52 -44.97 -7.86
N TRP A 798 -7.83 -44.87 -8.07
CA TRP A 798 -8.78 -45.84 -7.53
C TRP A 798 -10.01 -46.03 -8.43
N THR A 799 -10.79 -47.06 -8.14
CA THR A 799 -12.09 -47.30 -8.76
C THR A 799 -13.22 -46.87 -7.84
N GLU A 800 -14.18 -46.11 -8.36
CA GLU A 800 -15.31 -45.57 -7.60
C GLU A 800 -16.63 -46.00 -8.22
N LYS A 801 -17.62 -46.31 -7.37
CA LYS A 801 -18.96 -46.69 -7.83
C LYS A 801 -19.83 -45.44 -7.96
N VAL A 802 -20.26 -45.13 -9.19
CA VAL A 802 -21.05 -43.94 -9.52
C VAL A 802 -22.38 -44.33 -10.17
N ALA A 803 -23.36 -43.44 -10.13
CA ALA A 803 -24.68 -43.66 -10.73
C ALA A 803 -24.79 -42.91 -12.06
N MET A 804 -23.93 -43.22 -13.04
CA MET A 804 -24.03 -42.67 -14.39
C MET A 804 -25.00 -43.49 -15.25
N PRO A 805 -25.61 -42.91 -16.30
CA PRO A 805 -26.52 -43.63 -17.19
C PRO A 805 -25.88 -44.85 -17.88
N ASP A 806 -24.61 -44.74 -18.28
CA ASP A 806 -23.96 -45.70 -19.16
C ASP A 806 -22.85 -46.53 -18.48
N ARG A 807 -22.54 -46.25 -17.20
CA ARG A 807 -21.46 -46.92 -16.44
C ARG A 807 -21.65 -46.80 -14.93
N ASP A 808 -21.41 -47.89 -14.20
CA ASP A 808 -21.58 -47.92 -12.74
C ASP A 808 -20.25 -47.82 -11.97
N VAL A 809 -19.11 -48.00 -12.64
CA VAL A 809 -17.78 -47.94 -12.04
C VAL A 809 -16.86 -47.13 -12.94
N VAL A 810 -16.13 -46.19 -12.36
CA VAL A 810 -15.15 -45.35 -13.05
C VAL A 810 -13.80 -45.41 -12.35
N THR A 811 -12.72 -45.26 -13.11
CA THR A 811 -11.39 -45.02 -12.55
C THR A 811 -11.25 -43.52 -12.33
N VAL A 812 -10.77 -43.12 -11.16
CA VAL A 812 -10.58 -41.72 -10.74
C VAL A 812 -9.13 -41.54 -10.33
N LYS A 813 -8.56 -40.37 -10.61
CA LYS A 813 -7.15 -40.05 -10.34
C LYS A 813 -7.04 -38.69 -9.67
N ASN A 814 -6.37 -38.60 -8.53
CA ASN A 814 -5.85 -37.30 -8.07
C ASN A 814 -4.43 -37.12 -8.61
N VAL A 815 -3.98 -35.87 -8.78
CA VAL A 815 -2.59 -35.55 -9.15
C VAL A 815 -1.92 -34.81 -7.99
N ILE A 816 -0.81 -35.33 -7.47
CA ILE A 816 -0.19 -34.87 -6.22
C ILE A 816 1.30 -34.59 -6.43
N GLY A 817 1.71 -33.34 -6.19
CA GLY A 817 3.10 -32.90 -6.19
C GLY A 817 3.47 -32.17 -4.88
N ILE A 818 4.74 -32.18 -4.49
CA ILE A 818 5.19 -31.57 -3.23
C ILE A 818 6.44 -30.70 -3.40
N ILE A 819 6.56 -29.70 -2.51
CA ILE A 819 7.83 -29.04 -2.18
C ILE A 819 8.19 -29.47 -0.75
N PRO A 820 9.26 -30.26 -0.53
CA PRO A 820 9.62 -30.72 0.80
C PRO A 820 10.03 -29.56 1.71
N GLY A 821 9.58 -29.59 2.96
CA GLY A 821 10.01 -28.63 3.98
C GLY A 821 11.44 -28.90 4.45
N LYS A 822 12.20 -27.84 4.77
CA LYS A 822 13.59 -27.96 5.26
C LYS A 822 13.71 -28.08 6.78
N ASN A 823 12.68 -27.71 7.56
CA ASN A 823 12.75 -27.70 9.02
C ASN A 823 12.42 -29.10 9.58
N PRO A 824 13.36 -29.79 10.26
CA PRO A 824 13.10 -31.10 10.86
C PRO A 824 12.01 -31.09 11.93
N GLU A 825 11.74 -29.96 12.59
CA GLU A 825 10.66 -29.84 13.59
C GLU A 825 9.26 -29.97 12.97
N PHE A 826 9.14 -29.74 11.66
CA PHE A 826 7.89 -29.86 10.92
C PHE A 826 7.79 -31.17 10.13
N ASP A 827 8.57 -32.19 10.50
CA ASP A 827 8.55 -33.47 9.81
C ASP A 827 7.14 -34.13 9.82
N GLY A 828 6.71 -34.53 8.63
CA GLY A 828 5.36 -35.03 8.36
C GLY A 828 4.23 -33.99 8.46
N GLN A 829 4.51 -32.72 8.75
CA GLN A 829 3.52 -31.63 8.67
C GLN A 829 3.44 -31.06 7.26
N SER A 830 2.24 -30.59 6.88
CA SER A 830 2.00 -30.03 5.54
C SER A 830 1.05 -28.84 5.56
N VAL A 831 1.19 -27.98 4.55
CA VAL A 831 0.11 -27.09 4.07
C VAL A 831 -0.38 -27.66 2.74
N VAL A 832 -1.68 -27.91 2.62
CA VAL A 832 -2.29 -28.46 1.40
C VAL A 832 -2.89 -27.33 0.58
N ILE A 833 -2.63 -27.33 -0.72
CA ILE A 833 -3.26 -26.43 -1.70
C ILE A 833 -4.03 -27.30 -2.68
N GLY A 834 -5.32 -27.03 -2.82
CA GLY A 834 -6.22 -27.82 -3.63
C GLY A 834 -6.92 -27.00 -4.70
N ALA A 835 -7.19 -27.66 -5.83
CA ALA A 835 -8.19 -27.26 -6.82
C ALA A 835 -8.71 -28.53 -7.51
N HIS A 836 -9.97 -28.57 -7.90
CA HIS A 836 -10.48 -29.69 -8.70
C HIS A 836 -10.27 -29.43 -10.20
N TYR A 837 -10.16 -30.51 -10.99
CA TYR A 837 -9.94 -30.42 -12.44
C TYR A 837 -11.02 -31.13 -13.28
N ASP A 838 -11.97 -31.82 -12.66
CA ASP A 838 -13.13 -32.40 -13.34
C ASP A 838 -14.25 -31.36 -13.55
N SER A 839 -14.95 -31.44 -14.68
CA SER A 839 -16.15 -30.63 -14.90
C SER A 839 -17.29 -31.52 -15.39
N HIS A 840 -18.39 -30.92 -15.81
CA HIS A 840 -19.66 -31.61 -16.07
C HIS A 840 -19.66 -32.47 -17.35
N GLY A 841 -18.59 -32.44 -18.16
CA GLY A 841 -18.50 -33.18 -19.41
C GLY A 841 -19.63 -32.83 -20.37
N LEU A 842 -20.55 -33.78 -20.57
CA LEU A 842 -21.76 -33.61 -21.39
C LEU A 842 -23.03 -33.34 -20.58
N GLY A 843 -22.89 -32.90 -19.32
CA GLY A 843 -23.99 -32.51 -18.43
C GLY A 843 -24.28 -33.48 -17.28
N TRP A 844 -23.28 -34.23 -16.79
CA TRP A 844 -23.41 -35.11 -15.61
C TRP A 844 -22.50 -34.58 -14.48
N PRO A 845 -22.88 -34.65 -13.18
CA PRO A 845 -24.04 -35.37 -12.61
C PRO A 845 -25.38 -34.64 -12.64
N ASP A 846 -25.36 -33.35 -12.95
CA ASP A 846 -26.54 -32.51 -13.10
C ASP A 846 -26.25 -31.42 -14.15
N CYS A 847 -27.22 -31.07 -14.98
CA CYS A 847 -27.11 -29.89 -15.86
C CYS A 847 -28.49 -29.26 -16.05
N LEU A 848 -28.51 -28.04 -16.56
CA LEU A 848 -29.77 -27.35 -16.85
C LEU A 848 -30.44 -27.90 -18.11
N ALA A 849 -31.76 -27.98 -18.11
CA ALA A 849 -32.57 -28.39 -19.26
C ALA A 849 -32.21 -27.60 -20.52
N GLY A 850 -31.99 -28.34 -21.60
CA GLY A 850 -31.52 -27.81 -22.88
C GLY A 850 -30.00 -27.77 -23.03
N ASN A 851 -29.23 -28.17 -22.01
CA ASN A 851 -27.78 -28.32 -22.08
C ASN A 851 -27.30 -29.77 -22.11
N GLU A 852 -28.21 -30.74 -22.06
CA GLU A 852 -27.88 -32.16 -22.13
C GLU A 852 -27.11 -32.48 -23.41
N GLY A 853 -26.02 -33.24 -23.29
CA GLY A 853 -25.21 -33.64 -24.43
C GLY A 853 -24.29 -32.55 -24.98
N LYS A 854 -24.35 -31.31 -24.46
CA LYS A 854 -23.42 -30.24 -24.82
C LYS A 854 -22.17 -30.29 -23.94
N ILE A 855 -21.03 -29.91 -24.51
CA ILE A 855 -19.78 -29.76 -23.75
C ILE A 855 -19.96 -28.64 -22.72
N HIS A 856 -19.57 -28.93 -21.48
CA HIS A 856 -19.44 -27.96 -20.39
C HIS A 856 -17.94 -27.70 -20.20
N PRO A 857 -17.37 -26.63 -20.77
CA PRO A 857 -15.92 -26.47 -20.81
C PRO A 857 -15.29 -26.21 -19.45
N GLY A 858 -16.02 -25.62 -18.49
CA GLY A 858 -15.51 -25.35 -17.15
C GLY A 858 -14.27 -24.44 -17.20
N ALA A 859 -14.32 -23.35 -17.96
CA ALA A 859 -13.19 -22.42 -18.06
C ALA A 859 -12.94 -21.71 -16.73
N ASP A 860 -14.00 -21.17 -16.12
CA ASP A 860 -13.96 -20.63 -14.77
C ASP A 860 -14.15 -21.73 -13.72
N ASP A 861 -15.15 -22.59 -13.93
CA ASP A 861 -15.58 -23.70 -13.07
C ASP A 861 -14.97 -25.03 -13.55
N ASN A 862 -13.67 -24.97 -13.83
CA ASN A 862 -12.69 -25.03 -12.73
C ASN A 862 -11.24 -24.92 -13.24
N ALA A 863 -11.03 -24.81 -14.55
CA ALA A 863 -9.71 -24.64 -15.14
C ALA A 863 -8.99 -23.40 -14.56
N SER A 864 -9.74 -22.37 -14.16
CA SER A 864 -9.22 -21.18 -13.48
C SER A 864 -8.44 -21.52 -12.19
N GLY A 865 -9.01 -22.35 -11.30
CA GLY A 865 -8.38 -22.75 -10.04
C GLY A 865 -7.11 -23.57 -10.27
N ILE A 866 -7.15 -24.50 -11.22
CA ILE A 866 -5.98 -25.28 -11.64
C ILE A 866 -4.89 -24.38 -12.23
N SER A 867 -5.24 -23.39 -13.05
CA SER A 867 -4.25 -22.46 -13.62
C SER A 867 -3.50 -21.67 -12.53
N VAL A 868 -4.19 -21.23 -11.48
CA VAL A 868 -3.59 -20.55 -10.33
C VAL A 868 -2.67 -21.51 -9.55
N LEU A 869 -3.12 -22.75 -9.32
CA LEU A 869 -2.34 -23.80 -8.66
C LEU A 869 -1.03 -24.09 -9.43
N LEU A 870 -1.12 -24.24 -10.75
CA LEU A 870 0.01 -24.53 -11.64
C LEU A 870 1.01 -23.36 -11.68
N GLU A 871 0.53 -22.12 -11.78
CA GLU A 871 1.43 -20.97 -11.84
C GLU A 871 2.11 -20.72 -10.48
N PHE A 872 1.42 -20.95 -9.36
CA PHE A 872 2.05 -20.91 -8.04
C PHE A 872 3.11 -22.01 -7.88
N ALA A 873 2.79 -23.25 -8.30
CA ALA A 873 3.75 -24.36 -8.31
C ALA A 873 5.02 -24.01 -9.12
N ARG A 874 4.87 -23.42 -10.30
CA ARG A 874 6.00 -23.02 -11.15
C ARG A 874 6.93 -22.01 -10.49
N LEU A 875 6.36 -21.01 -9.80
CA LEU A 875 7.14 -19.98 -9.11
C LEU A 875 7.85 -20.55 -7.88
N ALA A 876 7.13 -21.36 -7.11
CA ALA A 876 7.59 -21.91 -5.84
C ALA A 876 8.60 -23.05 -6.03
N GLY A 877 8.30 -24.03 -6.89
CA GLY A 877 8.97 -25.34 -6.91
C GLY A 877 10.48 -25.33 -7.16
N LYS A 878 10.99 -24.35 -7.92
CA LYS A 878 12.43 -24.25 -8.23
C LYS A 878 13.23 -23.34 -7.30
N LYS A 879 12.56 -22.43 -6.60
CA LYS A 879 13.22 -21.33 -5.87
C LYS A 879 13.00 -21.41 -4.36
N TRP A 880 11.80 -21.81 -3.95
CA TRP A 880 11.40 -21.74 -2.56
C TRP A 880 11.79 -23.01 -1.80
N GLN A 881 12.44 -22.82 -0.64
CA GLN A 881 12.70 -23.87 0.34
C GLN A 881 11.85 -23.58 1.59
N PRO A 882 10.59 -24.03 1.63
CA PRO A 882 9.69 -23.72 2.73
C PRO A 882 10.14 -24.40 4.02
N GLU A 883 9.80 -23.83 5.18
CA GLU A 883 10.08 -24.48 6.47
C GLU A 883 9.26 -25.78 6.61
N ARG A 884 7.99 -25.74 6.19
CA ARG A 884 7.05 -26.86 6.20
C ARG A 884 6.74 -27.35 4.79
N THR A 885 6.48 -28.64 4.62
CA THR A 885 6.14 -29.21 3.31
C THR A 885 4.88 -28.58 2.74
N ILE A 886 4.90 -28.30 1.43
CA ILE A 886 3.74 -27.84 0.67
C ILE A 886 3.27 -28.97 -0.22
N VAL A 887 2.00 -29.32 -0.12
CA VAL A 887 1.37 -30.38 -0.94
C VAL A 887 0.40 -29.73 -1.91
N PHE A 888 0.66 -29.89 -3.20
CA PHE A 888 -0.20 -29.45 -4.29
C PHE A 888 -1.06 -30.64 -4.72
N VAL A 889 -2.37 -30.48 -4.71
CA VAL A 889 -3.31 -31.53 -5.11
C VAL A 889 -4.30 -31.00 -6.13
N ALA A 890 -4.32 -31.62 -7.31
CA ALA A 890 -5.43 -31.49 -8.25
C ALA A 890 -6.42 -32.63 -7.99
N PHE A 891 -7.57 -32.29 -7.41
CA PHE A 891 -8.62 -33.24 -7.07
C PHE A 891 -9.49 -33.58 -8.28
N SER A 892 -9.94 -34.83 -8.34
CA SER A 892 -10.93 -35.27 -9.32
C SER A 892 -12.25 -35.62 -8.64
N ALA A 893 -13.34 -35.60 -9.40
CA ALA A 893 -14.67 -35.98 -8.97
C ALA A 893 -15.23 -35.10 -7.84
N GLU A 894 -14.94 -33.80 -7.84
CA GLU A 894 -15.59 -32.82 -6.97
C GLU A 894 -17.09 -32.76 -7.28
N GLU A 895 -17.41 -32.64 -8.58
CA GLU A 895 -18.77 -32.46 -9.09
C GLU A 895 -19.67 -33.64 -8.72
N ALA A 896 -19.05 -34.83 -8.62
CA ALA A 896 -19.67 -36.09 -8.23
C ALA A 896 -19.81 -36.29 -6.72
N GLY A 897 -19.54 -35.26 -5.92
CA GLY A 897 -19.62 -35.28 -4.46
C GLY A 897 -18.26 -35.42 -3.76
N LYS A 898 -17.25 -34.66 -4.19
CA LYS A 898 -15.94 -34.53 -3.53
C LYS A 898 -15.18 -35.84 -3.36
N LEU A 899 -15.34 -36.76 -4.30
CA LEU A 899 -14.82 -38.13 -4.16
C LEU A 899 -13.29 -38.14 -4.10
N GLY A 900 -12.62 -37.23 -4.81
CA GLY A 900 -11.16 -37.07 -4.79
C GLY A 900 -10.60 -36.58 -3.47
N SER A 901 -11.10 -35.48 -2.90
CA SER A 901 -10.63 -35.00 -1.59
C SER A 901 -10.96 -35.98 -0.46
N LEU A 902 -12.14 -36.61 -0.49
CA LEU A 902 -12.49 -37.69 0.45
C LEU A 902 -11.57 -38.91 0.32
N HIS A 903 -11.10 -39.23 -0.88
CA HIS A 903 -10.13 -40.29 -1.08
C HIS A 903 -8.76 -39.91 -0.52
N TYR A 904 -8.27 -38.71 -0.85
CA TYR A 904 -7.00 -38.18 -0.35
C TYR A 904 -6.94 -38.23 1.18
N ILE A 905 -7.99 -37.75 1.86
CA ILE A 905 -8.06 -37.75 3.33
C ILE A 905 -7.93 -39.16 3.92
N ARG A 906 -8.51 -40.16 3.27
CA ARG A 906 -8.49 -41.56 3.74
C ARG A 906 -7.15 -42.27 3.48
N LYS A 907 -6.32 -41.76 2.57
CA LYS A 907 -5.12 -42.44 2.06
C LYS A 907 -3.81 -41.70 2.26
N ALA A 908 -3.83 -40.45 2.72
CA ALA A 908 -2.61 -39.69 2.96
C ALA A 908 -1.78 -40.31 4.11
N GLU A 909 -0.72 -41.06 3.75
CA GLU A 909 0.17 -41.74 4.71
C GLU A 909 1.47 -40.94 4.97
N LYS A 910 2.13 -40.44 3.92
CA LYS A 910 3.42 -39.72 4.03
C LYS A 910 3.28 -38.38 4.76
N TYR A 911 2.21 -37.65 4.47
CA TYR A 911 1.83 -36.39 5.14
C TYR A 911 0.42 -36.57 5.69
N PRO A 912 0.26 -37.16 6.88
CA PRO A 912 -1.03 -37.55 7.40
C PRO A 912 -1.92 -36.34 7.69
N ILE A 913 -3.23 -36.50 7.47
CA ILE A 913 -4.23 -35.45 7.68
C ILE A 913 -4.20 -34.89 9.12
N SER A 914 -3.92 -35.73 10.12
CA SER A 914 -3.78 -35.31 11.51
C SER A 914 -2.61 -34.34 11.78
N LYS A 915 -1.64 -34.25 10.87
CA LYS A 915 -0.51 -33.31 10.91
C LYS A 915 -0.62 -32.21 9.85
N THR A 916 -1.70 -32.16 9.08
CA THR A 916 -1.93 -31.08 8.12
C THR A 916 -2.28 -29.81 8.88
N MET A 917 -1.51 -28.75 8.66
CA MET A 917 -1.68 -27.47 9.33
C MET A 917 -2.96 -26.75 8.86
N ALA A 918 -3.16 -26.74 7.54
CA ALA A 918 -4.33 -26.16 6.91
C ALA A 918 -4.45 -26.62 5.45
N MET A 919 -5.64 -26.42 4.89
CA MET A 919 -5.89 -26.55 3.45
C MET A 919 -6.44 -25.25 2.87
N VAL A 920 -5.90 -24.83 1.71
CA VAL A 920 -6.40 -23.68 0.93
C VAL A 920 -6.92 -24.21 -0.40
N ASN A 921 -8.23 -24.15 -0.61
CA ASN A 921 -8.89 -24.53 -1.85
C ASN A 921 -9.03 -23.32 -2.79
N ILE A 922 -8.97 -23.57 -4.09
CA ILE A 922 -9.06 -22.57 -5.14
C ILE A 922 -10.04 -23.07 -6.20
N ASP A 923 -11.14 -22.36 -6.37
CA ASP A 923 -12.19 -22.76 -7.30
C ASP A 923 -12.99 -21.53 -7.76
N THR A 924 -13.34 -21.51 -9.05
CA THR A 924 -14.12 -20.45 -9.69
C THR A 924 -13.53 -19.05 -9.40
N VAL A 925 -12.30 -18.84 -9.87
CA VAL A 925 -11.48 -17.65 -9.59
C VAL A 925 -11.17 -16.81 -10.84
N GLY A 926 -11.76 -17.17 -11.98
CA GLY A 926 -11.54 -16.60 -13.30
C GLY A 926 -12.39 -15.39 -13.65
N GLN A 927 -13.35 -14.97 -12.81
CA GLN A 927 -14.25 -13.84 -13.11
C GLN A 927 -14.34 -12.82 -11.95
N LEU A 928 -13.19 -12.44 -11.37
CA LEU A 928 -13.11 -11.51 -10.23
C LEU A 928 -13.41 -10.05 -10.59
N GLY A 929 -12.86 -9.53 -11.68
CA GLY A 929 -13.01 -8.13 -12.08
C GLY A 929 -12.54 -7.14 -11.01
N ASN A 930 -13.47 -6.27 -10.58
CA ASN A 930 -13.25 -5.30 -9.50
C ASN A 930 -13.85 -5.74 -8.16
N ASP A 931 -14.43 -6.93 -8.09
CA ASP A 931 -15.04 -7.46 -6.88
C ASP A 931 -13.96 -7.87 -5.86
N ALA A 932 -14.38 -8.01 -4.61
CA ALA A 932 -13.51 -8.51 -3.55
C ALA A 932 -13.39 -10.04 -3.64
N LEU A 933 -12.18 -10.56 -3.46
CA LEU A 933 -11.98 -12.01 -3.39
C LEU A 933 -12.68 -12.55 -2.14
N THR A 934 -13.59 -13.49 -2.32
CA THR A 934 -14.38 -14.05 -1.24
C THR A 934 -13.67 -15.25 -0.64
N ILE A 935 -13.59 -15.28 0.69
CA ILE A 935 -13.00 -16.36 1.46
C ILE A 935 -14.09 -17.08 2.24
N PHE A 936 -14.33 -18.35 1.94
CA PHE A 936 -15.17 -19.24 2.76
C PHE A 936 -14.32 -20.04 3.75
N GLY A 937 -14.96 -20.63 4.77
CA GLY A 937 -14.28 -21.47 5.76
C GLY A 937 -13.48 -20.71 6.82
N ASN A 938 -13.54 -19.37 6.86
CA ASN A 938 -12.80 -18.56 7.86
C ASN A 938 -13.16 -18.91 9.31
N TYR A 939 -14.34 -19.52 9.53
CA TYR A 939 -14.76 -19.98 10.84
C TYR A 939 -13.99 -21.21 11.33
N SER A 940 -13.16 -21.86 10.49
CA SER A 940 -12.47 -23.12 10.84
C SER A 940 -11.23 -22.92 11.73
N ALA A 941 -10.68 -21.71 11.80
CA ALA A 941 -9.66 -21.32 12.77
C ALA A 941 -9.71 -19.82 13.09
N ARG A 942 -9.28 -19.44 14.30
CA ARG A 942 -9.34 -18.04 14.78
C ARG A 942 -8.46 -17.09 13.96
N GLU A 943 -7.35 -17.59 13.42
CA GLU A 943 -6.34 -16.78 12.76
C GLU A 943 -6.71 -16.38 11.33
N TRP A 944 -7.64 -17.08 10.66
CA TRP A 944 -7.97 -16.80 9.24
C TRP A 944 -8.31 -15.35 8.98
N VAL A 945 -9.07 -14.74 9.89
CA VAL A 945 -9.45 -13.33 9.78
C VAL A 945 -8.24 -12.42 9.70
N HIS A 946 -7.21 -12.71 10.49
CA HIS A 946 -5.98 -11.93 10.53
C HIS A 946 -5.06 -12.23 9.35
N ILE A 947 -4.97 -13.50 8.94
CA ILE A 947 -4.17 -13.95 7.79
C ILE A 947 -4.64 -13.25 6.52
N PHE A 948 -5.94 -13.32 6.22
CA PHE A 948 -6.48 -12.73 5.00
C PHE A 948 -6.56 -11.20 5.06
N ARG A 949 -6.75 -10.59 6.24
CA ARG A 949 -6.57 -9.12 6.38
C ARG A 949 -5.13 -8.70 6.05
N GLY A 950 -4.14 -9.49 6.50
CA GLY A 950 -2.73 -9.29 6.16
C GLY A 950 -2.47 -9.45 4.66
N ALA A 951 -2.93 -10.56 4.08
CA ALA A 951 -2.74 -10.85 2.65
C ALA A 951 -3.37 -9.77 1.76
N GLY A 952 -4.61 -9.34 2.04
CA GLY A 952 -5.27 -8.27 1.28
C GLY A 952 -4.57 -6.92 1.43
N TYR A 953 -4.04 -6.62 2.62
CA TYR A 953 -3.26 -5.40 2.84
C TYR A 953 -1.95 -5.38 2.04
N VAL A 954 -1.21 -6.50 2.06
CA VAL A 954 0.08 -6.66 1.37
C VAL A 954 -0.14 -6.57 -0.13
N THR A 955 -1.01 -7.42 -0.67
CA THR A 955 -1.30 -7.51 -2.11
C THR A 955 -2.08 -6.32 -2.65
N GLY A 956 -2.80 -5.58 -1.81
CA GLY A 956 -3.72 -4.53 -2.24
C GLY A 956 -5.03 -5.07 -2.82
N VAL A 957 -5.27 -6.39 -2.75
CA VAL A 957 -6.49 -7.03 -3.23
C VAL A 957 -7.59 -6.89 -2.17
N PRO A 958 -8.76 -6.33 -2.51
CA PRO A 958 -9.91 -6.31 -1.61
C PRO A 958 -10.32 -7.75 -1.28
N ILE A 959 -10.49 -8.05 0.01
CA ILE A 959 -10.89 -9.38 0.48
C ILE A 959 -12.19 -9.27 1.26
N LYS A 960 -13.15 -10.12 0.90
CA LYS A 960 -14.39 -10.33 1.63
C LYS A 960 -14.35 -11.67 2.36
N GLN A 961 -14.66 -11.67 3.65
CA GLN A 961 -14.68 -12.88 4.46
C GLN A 961 -16.11 -13.26 4.76
N SER A 962 -16.52 -14.47 4.37
CA SER A 962 -17.86 -14.99 4.72
C SER A 962 -17.86 -15.54 6.14
N ALA A 963 -18.91 -15.21 6.89
CA ALA A 963 -19.17 -15.72 8.24
C ALA A 963 -20.07 -16.97 8.24
N LEU A 964 -20.63 -17.34 7.08
CA LEU A 964 -21.58 -18.46 6.93
C LEU A 964 -20.87 -19.74 6.48
N ASP A 965 -21.34 -20.88 6.95
CA ASP A 965 -20.92 -22.21 6.50
C ASP A 965 -21.58 -22.56 5.15
N THR A 966 -21.15 -21.86 4.10
CA THR A 966 -21.73 -21.97 2.74
C THR A 966 -20.78 -22.62 1.74
N GLY A 967 -19.54 -22.91 2.14
CA GLY A 967 -18.56 -23.63 1.31
C GLY A 967 -18.91 -25.11 1.20
N ASN A 968 -19.05 -25.61 -0.03
CA ASN A 968 -19.36 -27.01 -0.31
C ASN A 968 -18.35 -27.65 -1.27
N GLY A 969 -17.20 -27.02 -1.51
CA GLY A 969 -16.11 -27.56 -2.34
C GLY A 969 -15.19 -28.49 -1.55
N ASP A 970 -14.03 -28.83 -2.12
CA ASP A 970 -13.07 -29.77 -1.53
C ASP A 970 -12.59 -29.38 -0.13
N GLU A 971 -12.60 -28.09 0.23
CA GLU A 971 -12.27 -27.62 1.59
C GLU A 971 -13.16 -28.25 2.66
N LYS A 972 -14.42 -28.57 2.31
CA LYS A 972 -15.39 -29.13 3.25
C LYS A 972 -14.97 -30.52 3.73
N SER A 973 -14.38 -31.33 2.85
CA SER A 973 -13.82 -32.64 3.22
C SER A 973 -12.78 -32.50 4.34
N PHE A 974 -11.92 -31.46 4.27
CA PHE A 974 -10.88 -31.21 5.27
C PHE A 974 -11.45 -30.68 6.59
N ILE A 975 -12.41 -29.75 6.52
CA ILE A 975 -13.13 -29.24 7.69
C ILE A 975 -13.81 -30.39 8.45
N ASP A 976 -14.47 -31.30 7.72
CA ASP A 976 -15.14 -32.47 8.33
C ASP A 976 -14.15 -33.46 8.94
N ALA A 977 -12.91 -33.49 8.44
CA ALA A 977 -11.80 -34.24 9.02
C ALA A 977 -11.08 -33.51 10.19
N GLY A 978 -11.56 -32.32 10.58
CA GLY A 978 -11.01 -31.52 11.68
C GLY A 978 -9.79 -30.66 11.30
N VAL A 979 -9.46 -30.56 10.02
CA VAL A 979 -8.37 -29.71 9.50
C VAL A 979 -8.93 -28.33 9.16
N PRO A 980 -8.35 -27.24 9.69
CA PRO A 980 -8.72 -25.90 9.25
C PRO A 980 -8.56 -25.74 7.74
N ALA A 981 -9.64 -25.36 7.05
CA ALA A 981 -9.59 -25.13 5.62
C ALA A 981 -10.39 -23.90 5.20
N VAL A 982 -9.99 -23.34 4.07
CA VAL A 982 -10.60 -22.16 3.44
C VAL A 982 -10.69 -22.35 1.94
N HIS A 983 -11.59 -21.60 1.31
CA HIS A 983 -11.81 -21.63 -0.13
C HIS A 983 -11.77 -20.20 -0.68
N LEU A 984 -10.96 -19.98 -1.71
CA LEU A 984 -10.84 -18.72 -2.45
C LEU A 984 -11.82 -18.73 -3.64
N PHE A 985 -12.74 -17.77 -3.68
CA PHE A 985 -13.84 -17.71 -4.65
C PHE A 985 -14.02 -16.31 -5.23
N SER A 986 -14.26 -16.20 -6.55
CA SER A 986 -14.51 -14.92 -7.22
C SER A 986 -15.99 -14.56 -7.44
N GLY A 987 -16.91 -15.48 -7.15
CA GLY A 987 -18.34 -15.28 -7.39
C GLY A 987 -18.88 -16.22 -8.47
N ALA A 988 -20.11 -16.71 -8.32
CA ALA A 988 -20.79 -17.44 -9.39
C ALA A 988 -21.47 -16.45 -10.35
N ARG A 989 -21.30 -16.66 -11.65
CA ARG A 989 -21.95 -15.84 -12.70
C ARG A 989 -23.07 -16.61 -13.40
N ASP A 990 -23.74 -15.95 -14.34
CA ASP A 990 -24.85 -16.54 -15.10
C ASP A 990 -24.44 -17.78 -15.93
N ASN A 991 -23.16 -17.90 -16.27
CA ASN A 991 -22.57 -19.02 -17.00
C ASN A 991 -22.12 -20.21 -16.12
N TYR A 992 -22.24 -20.13 -14.80
CA TYR A 992 -21.80 -21.18 -13.86
C TYR A 992 -22.47 -22.54 -14.14
N HIS A 993 -21.69 -23.62 -14.24
CA HIS A 993 -22.13 -24.97 -14.65
C HIS A 993 -22.84 -25.01 -16.03
N ARG A 994 -22.42 -24.20 -17.01
CA ARG A 994 -23.06 -24.14 -18.34
C ARG A 994 -22.06 -24.31 -19.50
N PRO A 995 -22.55 -24.68 -20.70
CA PRO A 995 -21.74 -24.68 -21.93
C PRO A 995 -21.14 -23.32 -22.31
N THR A 996 -21.66 -22.23 -21.73
CA THR A 996 -21.18 -20.86 -21.93
C THR A 996 -20.08 -20.45 -20.95
N ASP A 997 -19.61 -21.36 -20.09
CA ASP A 997 -18.40 -21.15 -19.28
C ASP A 997 -17.15 -21.37 -20.14
N THR A 998 -16.83 -20.35 -20.95
CA THR A 998 -15.81 -20.38 -22.00
C THR A 998 -14.67 -19.39 -21.73
N VAL A 999 -13.53 -19.63 -22.36
CA VAL A 999 -12.27 -18.89 -22.14
C VAL A 999 -12.40 -17.37 -22.35
N ASP A 1000 -13.26 -16.92 -23.26
CA ASP A 1000 -13.49 -15.50 -23.54
C ASP A 1000 -14.09 -14.72 -22.35
N ARG A 1001 -14.57 -15.41 -21.31
CA ARG A 1001 -15.09 -14.83 -20.07
C ARG A 1001 -14.03 -14.62 -19.00
N ILE A 1002 -12.82 -15.13 -19.19
CA ILE A 1002 -11.78 -15.13 -18.16
C ILE A 1002 -11.15 -13.74 -17.99
N ASP A 1003 -11.18 -13.25 -16.75
CA ASP A 1003 -10.42 -12.10 -16.27
C ASP A 1003 -9.03 -12.54 -15.79
N THR A 1004 -8.04 -12.43 -16.68
CA THR A 1004 -6.66 -12.81 -16.38
C THR A 1004 -6.02 -11.94 -15.29
N ALA A 1005 -6.41 -10.67 -15.18
CA ALA A 1005 -5.92 -9.79 -14.12
C ALA A 1005 -6.47 -10.22 -12.75
N GLY A 1006 -7.72 -10.69 -12.72
CA GLY A 1006 -8.36 -11.34 -11.56
C GLY A 1006 -7.60 -12.56 -11.07
N LEU A 1007 -7.16 -13.44 -11.98
CA LEU A 1007 -6.35 -14.62 -11.64
C LEU A 1007 -5.04 -14.24 -10.94
N VAL A 1008 -4.35 -13.18 -11.41
CA VAL A 1008 -3.11 -12.68 -10.78
C VAL A 1008 -3.37 -12.20 -9.35
N LYS A 1009 -4.50 -11.52 -9.11
CA LYS A 1009 -4.89 -11.07 -7.76
C LYS A 1009 -5.10 -12.27 -6.84
N THR A 1010 -5.84 -13.29 -7.29
CA THR A 1010 -6.08 -14.53 -6.53
C THR A 1010 -4.76 -15.25 -6.22
N ALA A 1011 -3.89 -15.41 -7.22
CA ALA A 1011 -2.59 -16.07 -7.05
C ALA A 1011 -1.68 -15.34 -6.05
N ALA A 1012 -1.70 -14.00 -6.05
CA ALA A 1012 -0.98 -13.19 -5.07
C ALA A 1012 -1.50 -13.41 -3.64
N VAL A 1013 -2.81 -13.46 -3.44
CA VAL A 1013 -3.41 -13.73 -2.12
C VAL A 1013 -3.11 -15.16 -1.66
N LEU A 1014 -3.14 -16.14 -2.57
CA LEU A 1014 -2.75 -17.52 -2.30
C LEU A 1014 -1.30 -17.59 -1.81
N LYS A 1015 -0.35 -16.99 -2.54
CA LYS A 1015 1.08 -16.99 -2.18
C LYS A 1015 1.30 -16.44 -0.78
N GLU A 1016 0.77 -15.25 -0.48
CA GLU A 1016 0.97 -14.65 0.86
C GLU A 1016 0.39 -15.50 1.98
N THR A 1017 -0.78 -16.12 1.74
CA THR A 1017 -1.40 -17.04 2.69
C THR A 1017 -0.55 -18.28 2.91
N VAL A 1018 -0.12 -18.95 1.84
CA VAL A 1018 0.65 -20.20 1.92
C VAL A 1018 2.04 -19.98 2.53
N GLU A 1019 2.75 -18.91 2.14
CA GLU A 1019 4.06 -18.58 2.73
C GLU A 1019 3.95 -18.31 4.24
N TYR A 1020 2.91 -17.61 4.67
CA TYR A 1020 2.65 -17.39 6.08
C TYR A 1020 2.41 -18.71 6.83
N LEU A 1021 1.55 -19.58 6.30
CA LEU A 1021 1.27 -20.89 6.90
C LEU A 1021 2.52 -21.78 6.94
N ALA A 1022 3.32 -21.76 5.88
CA ALA A 1022 4.53 -22.57 5.77
C ALA A 1022 5.61 -22.18 6.79
N ALA A 1023 5.76 -20.89 7.09
CA ALA A 1023 6.75 -20.36 8.02
C ALA A 1023 6.26 -20.30 9.48
N ARG A 1024 4.95 -20.46 9.71
CA ARG A 1024 4.37 -20.33 11.05
C ARG A 1024 4.79 -21.50 11.95
N LEU A 1025 5.26 -21.17 13.17
CA LEU A 1025 5.67 -22.14 14.18
C LEU A 1025 4.47 -22.82 14.84
N GLU A 1026 3.51 -22.01 15.31
CA GLU A 1026 2.33 -22.49 16.04
C GLU A 1026 1.25 -23.03 15.09
N PRO A 1027 0.57 -24.14 15.42
CA PRO A 1027 -0.59 -24.58 14.66
C PRO A 1027 -1.70 -23.51 14.67
N LEU A 1028 -2.65 -23.61 13.74
CA LEU A 1028 -3.84 -22.78 13.78
C LEU A 1028 -4.74 -23.22 14.94
N ALA A 1029 -5.35 -22.25 15.63
CA ALA A 1029 -6.30 -22.54 16.69
C ALA A 1029 -7.64 -22.96 16.09
N SER A 1030 -7.77 -24.26 15.81
CA SER A 1030 -9.00 -24.85 15.24
C SER A 1030 -10.20 -24.54 16.12
N THR A 1031 -11.25 -24.03 15.49
CA THR A 1031 -12.56 -23.74 16.08
C THR A 1031 -13.59 -24.80 15.74
N LEU A 1032 -13.17 -25.83 15.01
CA LEU A 1032 -13.97 -26.99 14.67
C LEU A 1032 -14.19 -27.84 15.93
N THR A 1033 -15.42 -28.24 16.18
CA THR A 1033 -15.71 -29.14 17.31
C THR A 1033 -15.22 -30.54 16.95
N ALA A 1034 -14.45 -31.17 17.85
CA ALA A 1034 -13.90 -32.50 17.62
C ALA A 1034 -15.03 -33.49 17.27
N ALA A 1035 -15.04 -33.99 16.04
CA ALA A 1035 -15.90 -35.08 15.64
C ALA A 1035 -15.58 -36.27 16.56
N LYS A 1036 -16.56 -36.72 17.34
CA LYS A 1036 -16.42 -37.93 18.17
C LYS A 1036 -16.04 -39.09 17.26
N GLU A 1037 -14.88 -39.70 17.54
CA GLU A 1037 -14.53 -41.03 17.05
C GLU A 1037 -15.71 -41.98 17.33
N GLY A 1038 -16.31 -42.54 16.27
CA GLY A 1038 -17.34 -43.58 16.39
C GLY A 1038 -18.72 -43.25 15.83
N SER A 1039 -18.93 -42.17 15.06
CA SER A 1039 -20.17 -42.05 14.29
C SER A 1039 -20.13 -43.01 13.08
N ALA A 1040 -20.88 -44.10 13.21
CA ALA A 1040 -21.19 -45.01 12.10
C ALA A 1040 -21.70 -44.21 10.88
N PRO A 1041 -21.46 -44.68 9.63
CA PRO A 1041 -21.87 -43.95 8.44
C PRO A 1041 -23.36 -43.61 8.55
N GLN A 1042 -23.67 -42.31 8.55
CA GLN A 1042 -25.05 -41.86 8.46
C GLN A 1042 -25.66 -42.55 7.24
N LYS A 1043 -26.81 -43.20 7.45
CA LYS A 1043 -27.62 -43.81 6.39
C LYS A 1043 -27.71 -42.83 5.24
N LYS A 1044 -27.39 -43.29 4.02
CA LYS A 1044 -27.67 -42.60 2.75
C LYS A 1044 -29.05 -41.94 2.83
N GLN A 1045 -29.11 -40.64 3.14
CA GLN A 1045 -30.28 -39.86 2.78
C GLN A 1045 -30.26 -39.79 1.26
N SER A 1046 -31.34 -40.27 0.64
CA SER A 1046 -31.49 -40.06 -0.80
C SER A 1046 -31.53 -38.55 -1.03
N HIS A 1047 -30.47 -37.97 -1.60
CA HIS A 1047 -30.55 -36.62 -2.13
C HIS A 1047 -31.66 -36.61 -3.19
N LYS A 1048 -32.83 -36.05 -2.87
CA LYS A 1048 -33.80 -35.71 -3.90
C LYS A 1048 -33.13 -34.67 -4.78
N LYS A 1049 -32.80 -35.03 -6.03
CA LYS A 1049 -32.29 -34.08 -7.02
C LYS A 1049 -33.26 -32.90 -7.15
N ARG A 1050 -32.72 -31.69 -7.26
CA ARG A 1050 -33.50 -30.48 -7.57
C ARG A 1050 -34.05 -30.64 -9.00
N ARG A 1051 -35.38 -30.62 -9.15
CA ARG A 1051 -36.07 -30.89 -10.44
C ARG A 1051 -36.55 -29.63 -11.14
N VAL A 1052 -36.42 -28.47 -10.50
CA VAL A 1052 -36.93 -27.21 -11.01
C VAL A 1052 -35.93 -26.07 -10.92
N VAL A 1053 -36.04 -25.14 -11.87
CA VAL A 1053 -35.25 -23.91 -11.93
C VAL A 1053 -36.17 -22.70 -11.84
N LEU A 1054 -35.75 -21.76 -10.99
CA LEU A 1054 -36.34 -20.43 -10.89
C LEU A 1054 -35.58 -19.40 -11.75
N GLY A 1055 -34.28 -19.64 -12.00
CA GLY A 1055 -33.41 -18.75 -12.76
C GLY A 1055 -32.74 -17.65 -11.93
N THR A 1056 -32.73 -17.79 -10.62
CA THR A 1056 -32.05 -16.88 -9.69
C THR A 1056 -30.58 -17.25 -9.52
N VAL A 1057 -29.69 -16.26 -9.56
CA VAL A 1057 -28.29 -16.38 -9.15
C VAL A 1057 -28.20 -15.85 -7.72
N PRO A 1058 -28.09 -16.74 -6.71
CA PRO A 1058 -28.03 -16.30 -5.32
C PRO A 1058 -26.71 -15.61 -4.99
N SER A 1059 -26.83 -14.68 -4.08
CA SER A 1059 -25.75 -13.96 -3.42
C SER A 1059 -25.20 -14.82 -2.28
N TYR A 1060 -24.03 -15.42 -2.47
CA TYR A 1060 -23.39 -16.30 -1.48
C TYR A 1060 -22.75 -15.54 -0.31
N ASP A 1061 -22.78 -14.22 -0.38
CA ASP A 1061 -22.07 -13.30 0.49
C ASP A 1061 -23.02 -12.46 1.37
N PHE A 1062 -24.32 -12.75 1.28
CA PHE A 1062 -25.40 -12.09 2.02
C PHE A 1062 -25.62 -12.75 3.39
N THR A 1063 -25.58 -11.95 4.45
CA THR A 1063 -25.69 -12.42 5.85
C THR A 1063 -27.02 -12.05 6.53
N GLY A 1064 -27.95 -11.46 5.78
CA GLY A 1064 -29.30 -11.15 6.29
C GLY A 1064 -30.23 -12.37 6.20
N LYS A 1065 -31.47 -12.21 6.70
CA LYS A 1065 -32.51 -13.25 6.51
C LYS A 1065 -32.99 -13.27 5.06
N GLY A 1066 -33.06 -14.46 4.47
CA GLY A 1066 -33.49 -14.67 3.09
C GLY A 1066 -32.33 -14.90 2.14
N VAL A 1067 -32.63 -14.97 0.84
CA VAL A 1067 -31.64 -15.14 -0.22
C VAL A 1067 -31.60 -13.90 -1.10
N ARG A 1068 -30.53 -13.10 -0.96
CA ARG A 1068 -30.25 -12.01 -1.89
C ARG A 1068 -29.85 -12.55 -3.25
N LEU A 1069 -30.19 -11.84 -4.32
CA LEU A 1069 -29.83 -12.21 -5.69
C LEU A 1069 -28.65 -11.36 -6.18
N ASP A 1070 -27.59 -12.01 -6.67
CA ASP A 1070 -26.51 -11.36 -7.44
C ASP A 1070 -26.85 -11.26 -8.93
N GLY A 1071 -27.95 -11.89 -9.34
CA GLY A 1071 -28.45 -11.78 -10.70
C GLY A 1071 -29.61 -12.71 -10.98
N VAL A 1072 -30.14 -12.59 -12.19
CA VAL A 1072 -31.22 -13.42 -12.70
C VAL A 1072 -30.88 -13.83 -14.13
N THR A 1073 -31.06 -15.11 -14.47
CA THR A 1073 -30.87 -15.62 -15.83
C THR A 1073 -31.95 -15.05 -16.74
N THR A 1074 -31.57 -14.46 -17.88
CA THR A 1074 -32.51 -13.96 -18.89
C THR A 1074 -33.49 -15.04 -19.35
N ASP A 1075 -34.74 -14.65 -19.63
CA ASP A 1075 -35.87 -15.51 -20.04
C ASP A 1075 -36.33 -16.56 -19.01
N SER A 1076 -35.76 -16.54 -17.81
CA SER A 1076 -36.14 -17.45 -16.73
C SER A 1076 -37.47 -17.09 -16.05
N PRO A 1077 -38.06 -17.99 -15.25
CA PRO A 1077 -39.25 -17.68 -14.46
C PRO A 1077 -39.08 -16.47 -13.51
N ALA A 1078 -37.87 -16.24 -12.99
CA ALA A 1078 -37.55 -15.07 -12.17
C ALA A 1078 -37.48 -13.77 -12.99
N ASP A 1079 -36.86 -13.81 -14.17
CA ASP A 1079 -36.74 -12.65 -15.07
C ASP A 1079 -38.13 -12.19 -15.55
N LYS A 1080 -38.97 -13.15 -15.94
CA LYS A 1080 -40.35 -12.90 -16.42
C LYS A 1080 -41.25 -12.24 -15.38
N VAL A 1081 -40.93 -12.34 -14.10
CA VAL A 1081 -41.67 -11.69 -13.01
C VAL A 1081 -40.95 -10.47 -12.43
N GLY A 1082 -39.86 -10.04 -13.06
CA GLY A 1082 -39.15 -8.80 -12.73
C GLY A 1082 -38.30 -8.87 -11.48
N LEU A 1083 -37.87 -10.07 -11.06
CA LEU A 1083 -36.78 -10.19 -10.08
C LEU A 1083 -35.47 -9.71 -10.70
N GLN A 1084 -34.64 -9.05 -9.91
CA GLN A 1084 -33.38 -8.46 -10.37
C GLN A 1084 -32.29 -8.59 -9.30
N GLU A 1085 -31.07 -8.21 -9.68
CA GLU A 1085 -29.95 -8.08 -8.75
C GLU A 1085 -30.30 -7.17 -7.56
N GLY A 1086 -29.91 -7.58 -6.35
CA GLY A 1086 -30.16 -6.88 -5.10
C GLY A 1086 -31.48 -7.24 -4.40
N ASP A 1087 -32.40 -7.96 -5.05
CA ASP A 1087 -33.63 -8.44 -4.41
C ASP A 1087 -33.32 -9.52 -3.36
N ILE A 1088 -34.06 -9.53 -2.24
CA ILE A 1088 -33.90 -10.54 -1.17
C ILE A 1088 -35.16 -11.39 -1.06
N ILE A 1089 -35.11 -12.65 -1.50
CA ILE A 1089 -36.22 -13.59 -1.37
C ILE A 1089 -36.36 -14.00 0.10
N VAL A 1090 -37.49 -13.67 0.71
CA VAL A 1090 -37.78 -13.95 2.13
C VAL A 1090 -38.83 -15.03 2.31
N ARG A 1091 -39.59 -15.38 1.27
CA ARG A 1091 -40.62 -16.43 1.32
C ARG A 1091 -40.94 -17.00 -0.05
N ILE A 1092 -41.15 -18.31 -0.14
CA ILE A 1092 -41.71 -18.99 -1.31
C ILE A 1092 -42.91 -19.83 -0.87
N GLY A 1093 -44.09 -19.54 -1.40
CA GLY A 1093 -45.37 -20.10 -0.95
C GLY A 1093 -45.62 -19.73 0.51
N GLU A 1094 -45.80 -20.75 1.36
CA GLU A 1094 -45.91 -20.58 2.82
C GLU A 1094 -44.57 -20.71 3.55
N THR A 1095 -43.50 -21.08 2.85
CA THR A 1095 -42.19 -21.36 3.47
C THR A 1095 -41.36 -20.10 3.56
N VAL A 1096 -41.00 -19.70 4.79
CA VAL A 1096 -40.03 -18.64 5.06
C VAL A 1096 -38.66 -19.10 4.60
N ILE A 1097 -37.99 -18.26 3.82
CA ILE A 1097 -36.63 -18.50 3.36
C ILE A 1097 -35.71 -17.76 4.34
N GLU A 1098 -34.92 -18.51 5.11
CA GLU A 1098 -33.99 -17.93 6.08
C GLU A 1098 -32.58 -17.81 5.51
N ASP A 1099 -32.20 -18.76 4.64
CA ASP A 1099 -30.85 -18.92 4.09
C ASP A 1099 -30.87 -19.71 2.75
N LEU A 1100 -29.69 -19.96 2.19
CA LEU A 1100 -29.52 -20.71 0.95
C LEU A 1100 -29.92 -22.18 1.06
N GLU A 1101 -29.77 -22.79 2.25
CA GLU A 1101 -30.13 -24.19 2.49
C GLU A 1101 -31.66 -24.36 2.39
N THR A 1102 -32.40 -23.55 3.13
CA THR A 1102 -33.87 -23.52 3.09
C THR A 1102 -34.41 -23.17 1.71
N PHE A 1103 -33.79 -22.21 1.02
CA PHE A 1103 -34.13 -21.91 -0.38
C PHE A 1103 -33.94 -23.12 -1.30
N SER A 1104 -32.78 -23.79 -1.22
CA SER A 1104 -32.47 -24.99 -2.00
C SER A 1104 -33.46 -26.12 -1.71
N ASP A 1105 -33.81 -26.33 -0.45
CA ASP A 1105 -34.73 -27.40 -0.04
C ASP A 1105 -36.17 -27.18 -0.50
N VAL A 1106 -36.64 -25.93 -0.47
CA VAL A 1106 -37.92 -25.57 -1.09
C VAL A 1106 -37.91 -25.92 -2.57
N LEU A 1107 -36.85 -25.55 -3.30
CA LEU A 1107 -36.75 -25.84 -4.73
C LEU A 1107 -36.65 -27.35 -5.02
N LYS A 1108 -36.02 -28.16 -4.15
CA LYS A 1108 -36.02 -29.63 -4.27
C LYS A 1108 -37.41 -30.26 -4.05
N SER A 1109 -38.32 -29.57 -3.36
CA SER A 1109 -39.67 -30.05 -3.08
C SER A 1109 -40.65 -29.84 -4.24
N LEU A 1110 -40.34 -28.92 -5.16
CA LEU A 1110 -41.23 -28.48 -6.24
C LEU A 1110 -41.09 -29.36 -7.51
N GLN A 1111 -42.13 -29.31 -8.34
CA GLN A 1111 -42.21 -29.95 -9.66
C GLN A 1111 -42.42 -28.92 -10.78
N ALA A 1112 -41.94 -29.23 -11.98
CA ALA A 1112 -42.11 -28.35 -13.15
C ALA A 1112 -43.59 -28.03 -13.38
N GLY A 1113 -43.90 -26.77 -13.64
CA GLY A 1113 -45.26 -26.26 -13.80
C GLY A 1113 -45.96 -25.93 -12.47
N ASN A 1114 -45.34 -26.16 -11.31
CA ASN A 1114 -45.85 -25.63 -10.04
C ASN A 1114 -45.86 -24.10 -10.08
N GLU A 1115 -47.01 -23.53 -9.77
CA GLU A 1115 -47.17 -22.09 -9.58
C GLU A 1115 -46.79 -21.75 -8.14
N ILE A 1116 -45.80 -20.89 -7.99
CA ILE A 1116 -45.27 -20.46 -6.69
C ILE A 1116 -45.42 -18.96 -6.55
N THR A 1117 -45.71 -18.53 -5.33
CA THR A 1117 -45.68 -17.13 -4.94
C THR A 1117 -44.36 -16.84 -4.24
N ILE A 1118 -43.68 -15.77 -4.61
CA ILE A 1118 -42.38 -15.36 -4.09
C ILE A 1118 -42.56 -13.99 -3.43
N ALA A 1119 -42.26 -13.89 -2.14
CA ALA A 1119 -42.12 -12.60 -1.47
C ALA A 1119 -40.65 -12.23 -1.38
N TYR A 1120 -40.32 -11.01 -1.80
CA TYR A 1120 -38.95 -10.50 -1.81
C TYR A 1120 -38.88 -9.04 -1.34
N MET A 1121 -37.74 -8.64 -0.79
CA MET A 1121 -37.47 -7.27 -0.37
C MET A 1121 -36.67 -6.53 -1.44
N ARG A 1122 -37.11 -5.32 -1.79
CA ARG A 1122 -36.37 -4.38 -2.64
C ARG A 1122 -36.39 -3.00 -1.99
N GLY A 1123 -35.22 -2.42 -1.74
CA GLY A 1123 -35.11 -1.11 -1.07
C GLY A 1123 -35.86 -1.02 0.28
N GLY A 1124 -35.92 -2.12 1.03
CA GLY A 1124 -36.63 -2.19 2.31
C GLY A 1124 -38.16 -2.39 2.22
N THR A 1125 -38.73 -2.53 1.02
CA THR A 1125 -40.18 -2.79 0.82
C THR A 1125 -40.41 -4.24 0.37
N GLU A 1126 -41.44 -4.90 0.93
CA GLU A 1126 -41.84 -6.25 0.52
C GLU A 1126 -42.69 -6.21 -0.76
N HIS A 1127 -42.32 -7.04 -1.74
CA HIS A 1127 -43.02 -7.27 -2.98
C HIS A 1127 -43.41 -8.74 -3.11
N ILE A 1128 -44.52 -9.03 -3.79
CA ILE A 1128 -45.01 -10.39 -3.99
C ILE A 1128 -45.29 -10.60 -5.48
N VAL A 1129 -44.70 -11.66 -6.04
CA VAL A 1129 -44.89 -12.07 -7.44
C VAL A 1129 -45.25 -13.55 -7.52
N SER A 1130 -45.97 -13.95 -8.57
CA SER A 1130 -46.27 -15.36 -8.84
C SER A 1130 -45.64 -15.79 -10.15
N THR A 1131 -44.94 -16.93 -10.13
CA THR A 1131 -44.31 -17.50 -11.32
C THR A 1131 -44.52 -19.01 -11.36
N LYS A 1132 -44.32 -19.61 -12.54
CA LYS A 1132 -44.30 -21.07 -12.69
C LYS A 1132 -42.86 -21.53 -12.80
N VAL A 1133 -42.41 -22.35 -11.86
CA VAL A 1133 -41.08 -22.96 -11.94
C VAL A 1133 -41.05 -23.92 -13.12
N VAL A 1134 -39.95 -23.89 -13.87
CA VAL A 1134 -39.76 -24.76 -15.05
C VAL A 1134 -38.88 -25.94 -14.66
N GLU A 1135 -38.91 -26.99 -15.47
CA GLU A 1135 -38.03 -28.15 -15.27
C GLU A 1135 -36.57 -27.71 -15.28
N ARG A 1136 -35.78 -28.28 -14.36
CA ARG A 1136 -34.39 -27.89 -14.15
C ARG A 1136 -33.56 -28.19 -15.38
#